data_AF-A0A093Z9A2-F1
#
_entry.id   AF-A0A093Z9A2-F1
#
_cell.length_a   1.000
_cell.length_b   1.000
_cell.length_c   1.000
_cell.angle_alpha   90.00
_cell.angle_beta   90.00
_cell.angle_gamma   90.00
#
_symmetry.space_group_name_H-M   'P 1'
#
loop_
_entity.id
_entity.type
_entity.pdbx_description
1 polymer ?
#
loop_
_entity_poly.entity_id
_entity_poly.type
_entity_poly.pdbx_seq_one_letter_code
_entity_poly.pdbx_strand_id
1 'polypeptide(L)'
;MGLEKSLGPLGQITPAYTVVTLGFPIKSESQQPAAISTLEKAAGEIIQSYPWLAGQVIVEGFGDGSSGTYKVVGYEPHESASRFVHVKDCKDSCPTYADLVKARAPSSMLDGEILSPAYGFVNSYPRDVVKPVCIMQANLVNGGLLLTISTFHGVMDANGNDQFIRQFASLCRGEKLSEEYVRWGNADAETIVPPLKPGEEPLDMESIRYPSQLGAEEPTWPPPPSTGTWRTFRFPRASISALKAEASKLCSPDSDIKYVSSNDAISTFIWLRTAAARSTHLPKDSKTMLNRAVNGRQRLETPIHEGYMGHAVMCALVQVSLEEALNESLSAMTIKVRRGLSQIDDHAMRSFFHILQNEKDKTTINYGATLKVETDIMVTSWVAQKLYHAAFGDALGKPDFVRRPKLPDALSLAYMMPLTRDGDVDLVISLSDQDFEALRKDAKWEECTASRQILPLRHRCGGGRRRRLAEALPHNASIQEIRQQTIPTDRYPPRYFITRIQSRQSSKKPRLQRPQQNVFNRPDISSPGYNPANLLKSHGFSVLNHKSALFDPSNAHLNIDDQHLLEETYYPEIRALLTKTTGAKHIFITHSFVRKSRPRGINAPNWPNTGRRAGSTNRAGADFRGTVNNNDHSTNTPKHIPAGAGVGPARLPHVDFTPLSARQCIRSWRRDIEHQARESGVIGAEDGICADLPFKATSAEANSVIAERYNRDGMGPRYAAYSVWRPLRTVERDPLCVAPRREDTGELVYYPYDLRVPGHPELGGDFLREVALLGVQGEDAEAETEVDAGKLKWHYVSKQTREEVLVVKFFDSAALGGGEEAEAPWHGSPDIGDVCGEEGRESVEVRVIAFW
;
A
#
# COMPACT_ATOMS: atom_id res chain seq x y z
N MET A 1 26.37 4.10 -24.33
CA MET A 1 26.63 3.33 -23.09
C MET A 1 27.20 1.99 -23.52
N GLY A 2 28.27 1.52 -22.87
CA GLY A 2 28.98 0.29 -23.25
C GLY A 2 28.50 -0.96 -22.49
N LEU A 3 29.05 -2.12 -22.85
CA LEU A 3 28.83 -3.40 -22.14
C LEU A 3 29.47 -3.42 -20.75
N GLU A 4 30.45 -2.54 -20.51
CA GLU A 4 31.18 -2.46 -19.26
C GLU A 4 30.39 -1.67 -18.19
N LYS A 5 30.42 -2.18 -16.96
CA LYS A 5 29.81 -1.53 -15.80
C LYS A 5 30.57 -1.90 -14.53
N SER A 6 30.93 -0.90 -13.72
CA SER A 6 31.38 -1.16 -12.36
C SER A 6 30.20 -1.60 -11.48
N LEU A 7 30.44 -2.57 -10.60
CA LEU A 7 29.52 -2.97 -9.54
C LEU A 7 29.51 -1.97 -8.37
N GLY A 8 30.48 -1.04 -8.34
CA GLY A 8 30.72 -0.13 -7.22
C GLY A 8 31.15 -0.87 -5.96
N PRO A 9 31.42 -0.15 -4.85
CA PRO A 9 31.88 -0.75 -3.60
C PRO A 9 30.91 -1.77 -3.00
N LEU A 10 29.61 -1.46 -2.99
CA LEU A 10 28.57 -2.32 -2.38
C LEU A 10 28.37 -3.65 -3.11
N GLY A 11 28.69 -3.72 -4.41
CA GLY A 11 28.54 -4.93 -5.21
C GLY A 11 29.71 -5.92 -5.10
N GLN A 12 30.77 -5.59 -4.37
CA GLN A 12 32.01 -6.38 -4.34
C GLN A 12 31.97 -7.61 -3.45
N ILE A 13 30.97 -7.75 -2.56
CA ILE A 13 30.95 -8.76 -1.49
C ILE A 13 29.86 -9.83 -1.66
N THR A 14 29.13 -9.84 -2.79
CA THR A 14 28.03 -10.81 -3.04
C THR A 14 28.14 -11.53 -4.40
N PRO A 15 29.13 -12.41 -4.59
CA PRO A 15 29.34 -13.12 -5.85
C PRO A 15 28.40 -14.33 -6.03
N ALA A 16 27.09 -14.09 -6.03
CA ALA A 16 26.04 -15.11 -6.14
C ALA A 16 24.90 -14.65 -7.07
N TYR A 17 23.91 -15.51 -7.36
CA TYR A 17 22.71 -15.12 -8.12
C TYR A 17 21.48 -14.94 -7.24
N THR A 18 20.68 -13.92 -7.57
CA THR A 18 19.27 -13.84 -7.15
C THR A 18 18.41 -14.52 -8.22
N VAL A 19 17.58 -15.47 -7.82
CA VAL A 19 16.71 -16.24 -8.75
C VAL A 19 15.25 -16.10 -8.35
N VAL A 20 14.40 -15.73 -9.32
CA VAL A 20 12.95 -15.63 -9.15
C VAL A 20 12.23 -16.30 -10.33
N THR A 21 11.11 -16.97 -10.06
CA THR A 21 10.28 -17.64 -11.05
C THR A 21 8.87 -17.05 -11.02
N LEU A 22 8.38 -16.66 -12.19
CA LEU A 22 7.06 -16.10 -12.44
C LEU A 22 6.24 -17.10 -13.27
N GLY A 23 5.06 -17.49 -12.79
CA GLY A 23 4.21 -18.46 -13.47
C GLY A 23 3.07 -17.80 -14.25
N PHE A 24 2.89 -18.17 -15.52
CA PHE A 24 1.83 -17.67 -16.41
C PHE A 24 1.03 -18.81 -17.05
N PRO A 25 -0.31 -18.72 -17.11
CA PRO A 25 -1.13 -19.72 -17.78
C PRO A 25 -1.01 -19.59 -19.31
N ILE A 26 -0.93 -20.72 -20.00
CA ILE A 26 -0.99 -20.80 -21.47
C ILE A 26 -2.26 -21.56 -21.82
N LYS A 27 -3.27 -20.83 -22.32
CA LYS A 27 -4.63 -21.36 -22.51
C LYS A 27 -4.77 -22.24 -23.75
N SER A 28 -3.92 -22.03 -24.75
CA SER A 28 -3.85 -22.83 -25.97
C SER A 28 -2.41 -22.95 -26.44
N GLU A 29 -2.07 -24.05 -27.12
CA GLU A 29 -0.73 -24.21 -27.70
C GLU A 29 -0.41 -23.12 -28.75
N SER A 30 -1.43 -22.57 -29.40
CA SER A 30 -1.30 -21.43 -30.33
C SER A 30 -0.88 -20.11 -29.67
N GLN A 31 -1.05 -19.96 -28.35
CA GLN A 31 -0.63 -18.77 -27.59
C GLN A 31 0.88 -18.79 -27.29
N GLN A 32 1.48 -19.97 -27.22
CA GLN A 32 2.88 -20.15 -26.81
C GLN A 32 3.89 -19.39 -27.70
N PRO A 33 3.81 -19.43 -29.05
CA PRO A 33 4.74 -18.67 -29.88
C PRO A 33 4.66 -17.16 -29.66
N ALA A 34 3.45 -16.62 -29.44
CA ALA A 34 3.25 -15.20 -29.16
C ALA A 34 3.85 -14.79 -27.80
N ALA A 35 3.72 -15.64 -26.78
CA ALA A 35 4.32 -15.42 -25.47
C ALA A 35 5.85 -15.38 -25.54
N ILE A 36 6.46 -16.36 -26.23
CA ILE A 36 7.92 -16.42 -26.42
C ILE A 36 8.40 -15.18 -27.21
N SER A 37 7.75 -14.87 -28.33
CA SER A 37 8.11 -13.71 -29.15
C SER A 37 8.00 -12.39 -28.38
N THR A 38 7.01 -12.26 -27.48
CA THR A 38 6.87 -11.09 -26.61
C THR A 38 8.09 -10.93 -25.68
N LEU A 39 8.54 -12.03 -25.07
CA LEU A 39 9.70 -12.04 -24.17
C LEU A 39 11.00 -11.74 -24.93
N GLU A 40 11.21 -12.36 -26.09
CA GLU A 40 12.40 -12.17 -26.94
C GLU A 40 12.49 -10.73 -27.48
N LYS A 41 11.35 -10.14 -27.88
CA LYS A 41 11.31 -8.74 -28.32
C LYS A 41 11.69 -7.79 -27.18
N ALA A 42 11.05 -7.95 -26.01
CA ALA A 42 11.35 -7.14 -24.84
C ALA A 42 12.81 -7.30 -24.38
N ALA A 43 13.37 -8.50 -24.54
CA ALA A 43 14.77 -8.80 -24.29
C ALA A 43 15.71 -7.99 -25.20
N GLY A 44 15.42 -7.93 -26.49
CA GLY A 44 16.18 -7.09 -27.42
C GLY A 44 16.14 -5.60 -27.05
N GLU A 45 14.96 -5.09 -26.67
CA GLU A 45 14.77 -3.69 -26.31
C GLU A 45 15.43 -3.31 -24.97
N ILE A 46 15.40 -4.21 -23.98
CA ILE A 46 15.97 -3.91 -22.65
C ILE A 46 17.49 -3.86 -22.69
N ILE A 47 18.15 -4.72 -23.49
CA ILE A 47 19.62 -4.69 -23.64
C ILE A 47 20.06 -3.42 -24.38
N GLN A 48 19.27 -2.89 -25.31
CA GLN A 48 19.58 -1.60 -25.93
C GLN A 48 19.58 -0.46 -24.89
N SER A 49 18.69 -0.53 -23.91
CA SER A 49 18.59 0.46 -22.82
C SER A 49 19.65 0.24 -21.74
N TYR A 50 20.04 -1.01 -21.50
CA TYR A 50 20.99 -1.43 -20.48
C TYR A 50 21.97 -2.48 -21.03
N PRO A 51 22.97 -2.08 -21.85
CA PRO A 51 23.85 -3.03 -22.54
C PRO A 51 24.59 -3.97 -21.60
N TRP A 52 24.95 -3.50 -20.41
CA TRP A 52 25.63 -4.28 -19.36
C TRP A 52 24.83 -5.53 -18.89
N LEU A 53 23.52 -5.61 -19.13
CA LEU A 53 22.74 -6.82 -18.84
C LEU A 53 23.19 -8.03 -19.68
N ALA A 54 23.72 -7.79 -20.88
CA ALA A 54 24.25 -8.82 -21.76
C ALA A 54 25.69 -9.23 -21.42
N GLY A 55 26.35 -8.55 -20.47
CA GLY A 55 27.72 -8.85 -20.09
C GLY A 55 27.86 -10.05 -19.14
N GLN A 56 29.10 -10.29 -18.70
CA GLN A 56 29.45 -11.23 -17.64
C GLN A 56 30.27 -10.53 -16.56
N VAL A 57 30.21 -11.03 -15.34
CA VAL A 57 31.00 -10.56 -14.20
C VAL A 57 32.32 -11.33 -14.16
N ILE A 58 33.43 -10.60 -14.16
CA ILE A 58 34.77 -11.13 -13.90
C ILE A 58 35.36 -10.46 -12.66
N VAL A 59 36.42 -11.06 -12.10
CA VAL A 59 37.24 -10.44 -11.06
C VAL A 59 38.65 -10.20 -11.61
N GLU A 60 39.16 -8.98 -11.43
CA GLU A 60 40.53 -8.62 -11.82
C GLU A 60 41.35 -8.24 -10.58
N GLY A 61 42.65 -8.58 -10.58
CA GLY A 61 43.55 -8.21 -9.49
C GLY A 61 43.31 -8.96 -8.18
N PHE A 62 42.78 -10.19 -8.25
CA PHE A 62 42.71 -11.09 -7.11
C PHE A 62 44.10 -11.70 -6.83
N GLY A 63 44.57 -11.62 -5.58
CA GLY A 63 45.91 -12.04 -5.17
C GLY A 63 46.68 -10.92 -4.47
N ASP A 64 47.90 -11.18 -4.01
CA ASP A 64 48.81 -10.19 -3.40
C ASP A 64 48.16 -9.29 -2.32
N GLY A 65 47.35 -9.88 -1.43
CA GLY A 65 46.65 -9.15 -0.36
C GLY A 65 45.41 -8.36 -0.81
N SER A 66 44.91 -8.62 -2.02
CA SER A 66 43.74 -7.98 -2.61
C SER A 66 42.68 -9.00 -3.01
N SER A 67 41.41 -8.70 -2.70
CA SER A 67 40.26 -9.48 -3.16
C SER A 67 39.91 -9.23 -4.63
N GLY A 68 40.68 -8.39 -5.31
CA GLY A 68 40.38 -7.90 -6.64
C GLY A 68 39.13 -7.01 -6.69
N THR A 69 38.74 -6.69 -7.92
CA THR A 69 37.57 -5.88 -8.23
C THR A 69 36.68 -6.63 -9.22
N TYR A 70 35.45 -6.90 -8.82
CA TYR A 70 34.41 -7.40 -9.70
C TYR A 70 33.90 -6.29 -10.62
N LYS A 71 33.82 -6.60 -11.91
CA LYS A 71 33.28 -5.70 -12.95
C LYS A 71 32.55 -6.48 -14.04
N VAL A 72 31.67 -5.81 -14.76
CA VAL A 72 31.01 -6.35 -15.95
C VAL A 72 31.88 -6.11 -17.17
N VAL A 73 32.07 -7.15 -17.99
CA VAL A 73 32.73 -7.11 -19.30
C VAL A 73 31.82 -7.73 -20.38
N GLY A 74 32.22 -7.59 -21.65
CA GLY A 74 31.53 -8.23 -22.77
C GLY A 74 31.42 -9.76 -22.63
N TYR A 75 30.36 -10.31 -23.20
CA TYR A 75 30.05 -11.75 -23.12
C TYR A 75 29.40 -12.24 -24.42
N GLU A 76 30.24 -12.78 -25.30
CA GLU A 76 29.91 -13.29 -26.65
C GLU A 76 28.63 -14.15 -26.72
N PRO A 77 28.35 -15.09 -25.79
CA PRO A 77 27.12 -15.89 -25.85
C PRO A 77 25.82 -15.08 -25.77
N HIS A 78 25.84 -13.84 -25.28
CA HIS A 78 24.70 -12.93 -25.22
C HIS A 78 24.71 -11.84 -26.30
N GLU A 79 25.66 -11.84 -27.24
CA GLU A 79 25.77 -10.79 -28.27
C GLU A 79 24.70 -10.88 -29.39
N SER A 80 23.89 -11.94 -29.39
CA SER A 80 22.73 -12.10 -30.28
C SER A 80 21.40 -12.00 -29.53
N ALA A 81 20.42 -11.28 -30.09
CA ALA A 81 19.09 -11.10 -29.50
C ALA A 81 18.32 -12.42 -29.19
N SER A 82 18.61 -13.50 -29.91
CA SER A 82 17.95 -14.81 -29.76
C SER A 82 18.44 -15.65 -28.58
N ARG A 83 19.48 -15.23 -27.84
CA ARG A 83 20.10 -16.02 -26.75
C ARG A 83 19.86 -15.48 -25.33
N PHE A 84 19.13 -14.39 -25.18
CA PHE A 84 18.88 -13.78 -23.86
C PHE A 84 17.71 -14.40 -23.09
N VAL A 85 16.80 -15.07 -23.80
CA VAL A 85 15.68 -15.84 -23.24
C VAL A 85 15.82 -17.28 -23.71
N HIS A 86 16.24 -18.19 -22.83
CA HIS A 86 16.35 -19.61 -23.14
C HIS A 86 14.99 -20.29 -23.02
N VAL A 87 14.47 -20.82 -24.12
CA VAL A 87 13.23 -21.62 -24.08
C VAL A 87 13.58 -23.07 -23.79
N LYS A 88 12.97 -23.66 -22.77
CA LYS A 88 13.17 -25.06 -22.38
C LYS A 88 11.83 -25.78 -22.28
N ASP A 89 11.69 -26.91 -22.98
CA ASP A 89 10.55 -27.79 -22.79
C ASP A 89 10.71 -28.58 -21.47
N CYS A 90 9.78 -28.38 -20.54
CA CYS A 90 9.76 -29.02 -19.23
C CYS A 90 8.45 -29.79 -18.99
N LYS A 91 7.68 -30.11 -20.05
CA LYS A 91 6.38 -30.79 -19.91
C LYS A 91 6.47 -32.12 -19.16
N ASP A 92 7.55 -32.87 -19.36
CA ASP A 92 7.77 -34.18 -18.73
C ASP A 92 8.55 -34.11 -17.41
N SER A 93 9.16 -32.95 -17.10
CA SER A 93 10.07 -32.78 -15.96
C SER A 93 9.48 -31.91 -14.84
N CYS A 94 8.38 -31.21 -15.11
CA CYS A 94 7.71 -30.33 -14.16
C CYS A 94 6.23 -30.72 -13.99
N PRO A 95 5.63 -30.45 -12.82
CA PRO A 95 4.18 -30.59 -12.64
C PRO A 95 3.40 -29.72 -13.63
N THR A 96 2.14 -30.10 -13.88
CA THR A 96 1.25 -29.28 -14.72
C THR A 96 1.04 -27.89 -14.09
N TYR A 97 0.78 -26.89 -14.93
CA TYR A 97 0.53 -25.54 -14.44
C TYR A 97 -0.68 -25.47 -13.49
N ALA A 98 -1.73 -26.22 -13.81
CA ALA A 98 -2.93 -26.33 -12.98
C ALA A 98 -2.61 -26.91 -11.59
N ASP A 99 -1.76 -27.94 -11.52
CA ASP A 99 -1.31 -28.52 -10.24
C ASP A 99 -0.46 -27.54 -9.44
N LEU A 100 0.44 -26.80 -10.09
CA LEU A 100 1.22 -25.74 -9.45
C LEU A 100 0.30 -24.67 -8.84
N VAL A 101 -0.66 -24.14 -9.60
CA VAL A 101 -1.61 -23.13 -9.11
C VAL A 101 -2.47 -23.68 -7.97
N LYS A 102 -3.02 -24.90 -8.12
CA LYS A 102 -3.81 -25.58 -7.08
C LYS A 102 -2.99 -25.76 -5.79
N ALA A 103 -1.72 -26.14 -5.92
CA ALA A 103 -0.76 -26.28 -4.83
C ALA A 103 -0.24 -24.92 -4.29
N ARG A 104 -0.55 -23.80 -4.95
CA ARG A 104 -0.01 -22.45 -4.69
C ARG A 104 1.50 -22.35 -4.88
N ALA A 105 2.04 -23.19 -5.77
CA ALA A 105 3.42 -23.26 -6.21
C ALA A 105 4.43 -23.22 -5.04
N PRO A 106 4.45 -24.22 -4.14
CA PRO A 106 5.49 -24.31 -3.13
C PRO A 106 6.84 -24.49 -3.81
N SER A 107 7.93 -24.00 -3.19
CA SER A 107 9.27 -24.12 -3.77
C SER A 107 9.65 -25.57 -4.09
N SER A 108 9.19 -26.54 -3.29
CA SER A 108 9.42 -27.97 -3.50
C SER A 108 8.85 -28.54 -4.81
N MET A 109 7.93 -27.84 -5.48
CA MET A 109 7.40 -28.22 -6.79
C MET A 109 8.08 -27.45 -7.95
N LEU A 110 9.04 -26.60 -7.63
CA LEU A 110 9.75 -25.74 -8.58
C LEU A 110 11.24 -26.07 -8.51
N ASP A 111 11.65 -27.17 -9.14
CA ASP A 111 13.04 -27.63 -9.09
C ASP A 111 13.99 -26.62 -9.77
N GLY A 112 14.90 -26.03 -8.98
CA GLY A 112 15.85 -25.04 -9.48
C GLY A 112 16.85 -25.59 -10.49
N GLU A 113 17.22 -26.87 -10.41
CA GLU A 113 18.13 -27.51 -11.37
C GLU A 113 17.49 -27.64 -12.76
N ILE A 114 16.17 -27.74 -12.79
CA ILE A 114 15.40 -27.79 -14.04
C ILE A 114 15.13 -26.37 -14.54
N LEU A 115 14.66 -25.48 -13.66
CA LEU A 115 14.09 -24.18 -14.02
C LEU A 115 15.12 -23.07 -14.21
N SER A 116 16.34 -23.21 -13.68
CA SER A 116 17.39 -22.21 -13.75
C SER A 116 18.73 -22.85 -14.11
N PRO A 117 19.51 -22.27 -15.03
CA PRO A 117 20.90 -22.67 -15.27
C PRO A 117 21.86 -22.11 -14.20
N ALA A 118 21.40 -21.17 -13.38
CA ALA A 118 22.15 -20.62 -12.25
C ALA A 118 21.65 -21.17 -10.92
N TYR A 119 22.59 -21.49 -10.04
CA TYR A 119 22.33 -21.77 -8.63
C TYR A 119 22.28 -20.45 -7.86
N GLY A 120 21.21 -20.23 -7.09
CA GLY A 120 21.02 -18.96 -6.39
C GLY A 120 21.81 -18.83 -5.09
N PHE A 121 21.56 -17.72 -4.40
CA PHE A 121 22.20 -17.28 -3.17
C PHE A 121 22.29 -18.39 -2.11
N VAL A 122 23.55 -18.74 -1.78
CA VAL A 122 24.14 -19.35 -0.57
C VAL A 122 25.58 -19.80 -0.78
N ASN A 123 26.04 -19.81 -2.03
CA ASN A 123 27.39 -20.21 -2.39
C ASN A 123 28.03 -19.14 -3.28
N SER A 124 29.28 -18.78 -2.97
CA SER A 124 30.10 -17.97 -3.86
C SER A 124 30.43 -18.78 -5.10
N TYR A 125 30.22 -18.21 -6.27
CA TYR A 125 30.65 -18.86 -7.51
C TYR A 125 32.18 -18.89 -7.56
N PRO A 126 32.82 -20.02 -7.91
CA PRO A 126 34.27 -20.08 -8.15
C PRO A 126 34.71 -19.03 -9.17
N ARG A 127 35.94 -18.51 -9.07
CA ARG A 127 36.38 -17.40 -9.94
C ARG A 127 36.48 -17.78 -11.42
N ASP A 128 36.74 -19.05 -11.73
CA ASP A 128 36.87 -19.60 -13.08
C ASP A 128 35.51 -19.91 -13.75
N VAL A 129 34.42 -19.93 -13.00
CA VAL A 129 33.07 -20.12 -13.54
C VAL A 129 32.59 -18.84 -14.22
N VAL A 130 32.07 -18.97 -15.44
CA VAL A 130 31.44 -17.88 -16.21
C VAL A 130 30.17 -17.39 -15.49
N LYS A 131 30.04 -16.07 -15.33
CA LYS A 131 28.97 -15.42 -14.55
C LYS A 131 28.20 -14.37 -15.36
N PRO A 132 27.28 -14.76 -16.25
CA PRO A 132 26.47 -13.79 -17.00
C PRO A 132 25.66 -12.89 -16.07
N VAL A 133 25.54 -11.59 -16.38
CA VAL A 133 24.83 -10.64 -15.50
C VAL A 133 23.37 -11.02 -15.31
N CYS A 134 22.69 -11.40 -16.38
CA CYS A 134 21.29 -11.80 -16.38
C CYS A 134 21.12 -13.07 -17.22
N ILE A 135 20.33 -14.03 -16.72
CA ILE A 135 19.92 -15.21 -17.45
C ILE A 135 18.41 -15.35 -17.29
N MET A 136 17.70 -15.44 -18.41
CA MET A 136 16.25 -15.71 -18.41
C MET A 136 15.97 -17.05 -19.07
N GLN A 137 15.16 -17.88 -18.41
CA GLN A 137 14.72 -19.17 -18.94
C GLN A 137 13.18 -19.22 -18.95
N ALA A 138 12.60 -19.36 -20.13
CA ALA A 138 11.18 -19.61 -20.34
C ALA A 138 10.93 -21.12 -20.35
N ASN A 139 10.48 -21.66 -19.22
CA ASN A 139 10.22 -23.09 -19.05
C ASN A 139 8.77 -23.41 -19.43
N LEU A 140 8.60 -24.20 -20.49
CA LEU A 140 7.28 -24.62 -20.96
C LEU A 140 6.81 -25.82 -20.14
N VAL A 141 5.65 -25.71 -19.51
CA VAL A 141 5.03 -26.79 -18.75
C VAL A 141 3.64 -27.08 -19.32
N ASN A 142 3.06 -28.23 -18.97
CA ASN A 142 1.71 -28.57 -19.40
C ASN A 142 0.71 -27.49 -18.92
N GLY A 143 0.15 -26.72 -19.87
CA GLY A 143 -0.81 -25.64 -19.62
C GLY A 143 -0.22 -24.31 -19.14
N GLY A 144 1.10 -24.09 -19.22
CA GLY A 144 1.71 -22.85 -18.71
C GLY A 144 3.15 -22.59 -19.13
N LEU A 145 3.65 -21.43 -18.72
CA LEU A 145 5.03 -20.98 -18.88
C LEU A 145 5.56 -20.48 -17.53
N LEU A 146 6.73 -20.96 -17.12
CA LEU A 146 7.44 -20.49 -15.93
C LEU A 146 8.67 -19.69 -16.38
N LEU A 147 8.62 -18.36 -16.23
CA LEU A 147 9.73 -17.48 -16.55
C LEU A 147 10.64 -17.38 -15.31
N THR A 148 11.82 -17.97 -15.39
CA THR A 148 12.84 -17.89 -14.34
C THR A 148 13.89 -16.87 -14.74
N ILE A 149 14.15 -15.91 -13.85
CA ILE A 149 15.08 -14.80 -14.05
C ILE A 149 16.15 -14.90 -12.97
N SER A 150 17.39 -14.99 -13.41
CA SER A 150 18.58 -15.10 -12.57
C SER A 150 19.50 -13.91 -12.83
N THR A 151 19.70 -13.05 -11.83
CA THR A 151 20.59 -11.88 -11.94
C THR A 151 21.75 -11.97 -10.95
N PHE A 152 22.95 -11.61 -11.39
CA PHE A 152 24.12 -11.61 -10.53
C PHE A 152 23.96 -10.57 -9.41
N HIS A 153 23.98 -11.03 -8.17
CA HIS A 153 23.55 -10.29 -6.98
C HIS A 153 24.44 -9.08 -6.70
N GLY A 154 25.76 -9.18 -6.95
CA GLY A 154 26.67 -8.03 -6.84
C GLY A 154 26.35 -6.90 -7.82
N VAL A 155 25.76 -7.22 -8.99
CA VAL A 155 25.31 -6.21 -9.95
C VAL A 155 23.96 -5.64 -9.54
N MET A 156 23.05 -6.49 -9.07
CA MET A 156 21.68 -6.12 -8.74
C MET A 156 21.19 -6.81 -7.48
N ASP A 157 20.83 -6.01 -6.46
CA ASP A 157 20.09 -6.54 -5.31
C ASP A 157 18.64 -6.88 -5.68
N ALA A 158 17.89 -7.47 -4.75
CA ALA A 158 16.51 -7.87 -4.97
C ALA A 158 15.58 -6.69 -5.35
N ASN A 159 15.81 -5.46 -4.88
CA ASN A 159 15.01 -4.30 -5.28
C ASN A 159 15.39 -3.87 -6.69
N GLY A 160 16.68 -3.89 -7.04
CA GLY A 160 17.14 -3.67 -8.41
C GLY A 160 16.55 -4.68 -9.39
N ASN A 161 16.48 -5.95 -9.00
CA ASN A 161 15.85 -7.02 -9.76
C ASN A 161 14.33 -6.76 -9.97
N ASP A 162 13.60 -6.28 -8.94
CA ASP A 162 12.21 -5.85 -9.12
C ASP A 162 12.06 -4.73 -10.16
N GLN A 163 12.92 -3.72 -10.09
CA GLN A 163 12.90 -2.60 -11.03
C GLN A 163 13.15 -3.04 -12.47
N PHE A 164 14.15 -3.91 -12.66
CA PHE A 164 14.43 -4.54 -13.95
C PHE A 164 13.23 -5.32 -14.48
N ILE A 165 12.65 -6.21 -13.67
CA ILE A 165 11.52 -7.06 -14.11
C ILE A 165 10.30 -6.20 -14.46
N ARG A 166 10.04 -5.11 -13.72
CA ARG A 166 8.92 -4.20 -14.02
C ARG A 166 9.13 -3.46 -15.34
N GLN A 167 10.35 -3.02 -15.62
CA GLN A 167 10.69 -2.39 -16.90
C GLN A 167 10.63 -3.39 -18.06
N PHE A 168 11.13 -4.60 -17.86
CA PHE A 168 11.00 -5.70 -18.82
C PHE A 168 9.54 -6.02 -19.13
N ALA A 169 8.68 -6.05 -18.10
CA ALA A 169 7.25 -6.22 -18.28
C ALA A 169 6.59 -5.05 -19.06
N SER A 170 7.04 -3.81 -18.85
CA SER A 170 6.60 -2.66 -19.67
C SER A 170 6.94 -2.83 -21.15
N LEU A 171 8.17 -3.27 -21.47
CA LEU A 171 8.57 -3.57 -22.84
C LEU A 171 7.76 -4.72 -23.44
N CYS A 172 7.42 -5.75 -22.65
CA CYS A 172 6.50 -6.81 -23.08
C CYS A 172 5.11 -6.27 -23.48
N ARG A 173 4.69 -5.11 -22.96
CA ARG A 173 3.45 -4.41 -23.35
C ARG A 173 3.64 -3.46 -24.53
N GLY A 174 4.84 -3.35 -25.09
CA GLY A 174 5.18 -2.39 -26.14
C GLY A 174 5.28 -0.94 -25.63
N GLU A 175 5.41 -0.74 -24.32
CA GLU A 175 5.60 0.60 -23.73
C GLU A 175 7.06 1.05 -23.90
N LYS A 176 7.28 2.37 -23.96
CA LYS A 176 8.62 2.94 -23.89
C LYS A 176 9.08 3.06 -22.44
N LEU A 177 10.36 2.78 -22.18
CA LEU A 177 10.96 3.05 -20.88
C LEU A 177 11.06 4.55 -20.64
N SER A 178 10.83 4.96 -19.39
CA SER A 178 11.07 6.35 -18.96
C SER A 178 12.56 6.68 -19.04
N GLU A 179 12.91 7.81 -19.65
CA GLU A 179 14.29 8.29 -19.74
C GLU A 179 14.94 8.43 -18.37
N GLU A 180 14.17 8.85 -17.36
CA GLU A 180 14.65 8.96 -15.99
C GLU A 180 15.03 7.59 -15.41
N TYR A 181 14.21 6.57 -15.65
CA TYR A 181 14.48 5.21 -15.18
C TYR A 181 15.68 4.60 -15.91
N VAL A 182 15.83 4.86 -17.21
CA VAL A 182 17.00 4.45 -17.99
C VAL A 182 18.27 5.12 -17.48
N ARG A 183 18.21 6.42 -17.17
CA ARG A 183 19.32 7.17 -16.58
C ARG A 183 19.75 6.55 -15.24
N TRP A 184 18.80 6.29 -14.34
CA TRP A 184 19.09 5.74 -13.02
C TRP A 184 19.51 4.26 -13.04
N GLY A 185 18.97 3.44 -13.95
CA GLY A 185 19.42 2.06 -14.13
C GLY A 185 20.86 1.97 -14.65
N ASN A 186 21.31 3.01 -15.35
CA ASN A 186 22.70 3.16 -15.81
C ASN A 186 23.57 4.05 -14.89
N ALA A 187 23.06 4.46 -13.73
CA ALA A 187 23.84 5.29 -12.82
C ALA A 187 25.13 4.59 -12.37
N ASP A 188 26.16 5.41 -12.15
CA ASP A 188 27.47 4.96 -11.70
C ASP A 188 27.39 4.46 -10.25
N ALA A 189 27.79 3.21 -10.04
CA ALA A 189 27.75 2.58 -8.72
C ALA A 189 28.93 3.03 -7.83
N GLU A 190 29.99 3.60 -8.40
CA GLU A 190 31.14 4.12 -7.64
C GLU A 190 30.81 5.40 -6.86
N THR A 191 29.78 6.12 -7.30
CA THR A 191 29.43 7.45 -6.79
C THR A 191 27.98 7.54 -6.29
N ILE A 192 27.25 6.41 -6.27
CA ILE A 192 25.81 6.38 -5.92
C ILE A 192 25.55 6.71 -4.44
N VAL A 193 26.49 6.38 -3.57
CA VAL A 193 26.45 6.76 -2.15
C VAL A 193 27.39 7.95 -1.97
N PRO A 194 26.91 9.08 -1.41
CA PRO A 194 27.78 10.20 -1.09
C PRO A 194 28.91 9.81 -0.13
N PRO A 195 30.11 10.43 -0.22
CA PRO A 195 31.17 10.17 0.74
C PRO A 195 30.78 10.60 2.15
N LEU A 196 31.58 10.17 3.14
CA LEU A 196 31.54 10.69 4.51
C LEU A 196 31.63 12.22 4.51
N LYS A 197 30.89 12.88 5.41
CA LYS A 197 30.92 14.34 5.51
C LYS A 197 32.26 14.78 6.11
N PRO A 198 32.72 16.03 5.84
CA PRO A 198 33.98 16.52 6.41
C PRO A 198 34.00 16.41 7.94
N GLY A 199 35.01 15.73 8.48
CA GLY A 199 35.18 15.50 9.92
C GLY A 199 34.41 14.30 10.48
N GLU A 200 33.67 13.55 9.65
CA GLU A 200 33.12 12.25 10.05
C GLU A 200 34.16 11.14 9.88
N GLU A 201 34.33 10.34 10.92
CA GLU A 201 35.04 9.06 10.85
C GLU A 201 34.05 7.94 10.48
N PRO A 202 34.48 6.90 9.75
CA PRO A 202 33.64 5.74 9.49
C PRO A 202 33.29 5.03 10.80
N LEU A 203 32.04 4.57 10.92
CA LEU A 203 31.64 3.68 12.00
C LEU A 203 32.49 2.41 12.00
N ASP A 204 32.86 1.94 13.19
CA ASP A 204 33.40 0.61 13.36
C ASP A 204 32.33 -0.45 13.05
N MET A 205 32.64 -1.36 12.13
CA MET A 205 31.72 -2.37 11.61
C MET A 205 32.21 -3.79 11.90
N GLU A 206 32.71 -4.03 13.11
CA GLU A 206 33.23 -5.33 13.53
C GLU A 206 32.23 -6.49 13.29
N SER A 207 30.92 -6.24 13.41
CA SER A 207 29.88 -7.26 13.24
C SER A 207 29.81 -7.93 11.85
N ILE A 208 30.40 -7.31 10.83
CA ILE A 208 30.47 -7.84 9.45
C ILE A 208 31.90 -8.30 9.08
N ARG A 209 32.86 -8.21 10.01
CA ARG A 209 34.24 -8.65 9.79
C ARG A 209 34.38 -10.16 9.92
N TYR A 210 35.12 -10.76 9.01
CA TYR A 210 35.34 -12.19 8.86
C TYR A 210 36.83 -12.47 8.60
N PRO A 211 37.37 -13.64 8.97
CA PRO A 211 38.75 -14.00 8.62
C PRO A 211 38.99 -13.94 7.10
N SER A 212 40.15 -13.42 6.68
CA SER A 212 40.54 -13.34 5.28
C SER A 212 40.43 -14.70 4.58
N GLN A 213 39.92 -14.68 3.34
CA GLN A 213 39.75 -15.86 2.47
C GLN A 213 40.63 -15.78 1.21
N LEU A 214 41.63 -14.89 1.14
CA LEU A 214 42.47 -14.75 -0.06
C LEU A 214 43.26 -16.01 -0.43
N GLY A 215 43.54 -16.87 0.55
CA GLY A 215 44.20 -18.16 0.37
C GLY A 215 43.28 -19.37 0.50
N ALA A 216 41.96 -19.16 0.62
CA ALA A 216 41.01 -20.26 0.71
C ALA A 216 40.91 -21.00 -0.64
N GLU A 217 40.71 -22.32 -0.58
CA GLU A 217 40.40 -23.11 -1.77
C GLU A 217 39.09 -22.61 -2.40
N GLU A 218 39.00 -22.71 -3.73
CA GLU A 218 37.75 -22.39 -4.43
C GLU A 218 36.63 -23.33 -3.95
N PRO A 219 35.40 -22.81 -3.78
CA PRO A 219 34.30 -23.64 -3.36
C PRO A 219 34.01 -24.72 -4.41
N THR A 220 33.66 -25.93 -3.97
CA THR A 220 33.24 -26.98 -4.89
C THR A 220 31.95 -26.58 -5.62
N TRP A 221 31.88 -26.89 -6.92
CA TRP A 221 30.76 -26.51 -7.78
C TRP A 221 30.24 -27.69 -8.60
N PRO A 222 28.92 -28.02 -8.58
CA PRO A 222 27.87 -27.40 -7.77
C PRO A 222 28.10 -27.61 -6.26
N PRO A 223 27.50 -26.76 -5.40
CA PRO A 223 27.69 -26.83 -3.97
C PRO A 223 27.16 -28.14 -3.39
N PRO A 224 27.78 -28.69 -2.32
CA PRO A 224 27.31 -29.91 -1.70
C PRO A 224 25.93 -29.70 -1.03
N PRO A 225 25.11 -30.76 -0.90
CA PRO A 225 23.84 -30.68 -0.19
C PRO A 225 24.03 -30.23 1.27
N SER A 226 23.21 -29.27 1.73
CA SER A 226 23.15 -28.85 3.13
C SER A 226 22.11 -29.67 3.91
N THR A 227 22.17 -29.63 5.25
CA THR A 227 21.20 -30.28 6.14
C THR A 227 19.89 -29.51 6.29
N GLY A 228 19.77 -28.31 5.71
CA GLY A 228 18.59 -27.46 5.80
C GLY A 228 17.62 -27.64 4.63
N THR A 229 16.46 -28.27 4.84
CA THR A 229 15.49 -28.48 3.76
C THR A 229 14.60 -27.25 3.55
N TRP A 230 14.35 -26.86 2.29
CA TRP A 230 13.42 -25.75 2.00
C TRP A 230 11.95 -26.13 2.17
N ARG A 231 11.17 -25.32 2.89
CA ARG A 231 9.70 -25.40 2.98
C ARG A 231 9.02 -24.06 2.75
N THR A 232 7.76 -24.11 2.33
CA THR A 232 6.93 -22.92 2.08
C THR A 232 5.76 -22.85 3.06
N PHE A 233 5.55 -21.68 3.66
CA PHE A 233 4.43 -21.38 4.53
C PHE A 233 3.69 -20.13 4.02
N ARG A 234 2.38 -20.07 4.24
CA ARG A 234 1.57 -18.90 3.90
C ARG A 234 1.19 -18.18 5.18
N PHE A 235 1.51 -16.89 5.26
CA PHE A 235 0.94 -15.97 6.25
C PHE A 235 -0.26 -15.26 5.60
N PRO A 236 -1.50 -15.61 5.97
CA PRO A 236 -2.68 -14.89 5.51
C PRO A 236 -2.63 -13.44 5.98
N ARG A 237 -3.20 -12.51 5.21
CA ARG A 237 -3.23 -11.10 5.62
C ARG A 237 -3.87 -10.87 6.99
N ALA A 238 -4.88 -11.65 7.35
CA ALA A 238 -5.51 -11.57 8.65
C ALA A 238 -4.48 -11.81 9.77
N SER A 239 -3.67 -12.87 9.65
CA SER A 239 -2.59 -13.20 10.57
C SER A 239 -1.51 -12.11 10.59
N ILE A 240 -1.13 -11.56 9.44
CA ILE A 240 -0.19 -10.44 9.35
C ILE A 240 -0.71 -9.22 10.12
N SER A 241 -1.99 -8.91 9.97
CA SER A 241 -2.64 -7.78 10.65
C SER A 241 -2.69 -8.00 12.16
N ALA A 242 -2.98 -9.22 12.60
CA ALA A 242 -2.98 -9.61 14.01
C ALA A 242 -1.58 -9.51 14.62
N LEU A 243 -0.56 -10.05 13.94
CA LEU A 243 0.85 -9.95 14.36
C LEU A 243 1.30 -8.49 14.47
N LYS A 244 0.94 -7.63 13.50
CA LYS A 244 1.24 -6.19 13.58
C LYS A 244 0.57 -5.54 14.78
N ALA A 245 -0.70 -5.85 15.04
CA ALA A 245 -1.44 -5.29 16.16
C ALA A 245 -0.80 -5.69 17.50
N GLU A 246 -0.45 -6.98 17.64
CA GLU A 246 0.26 -7.51 18.81
C GLU A 246 1.62 -6.82 18.99
N ALA A 247 2.41 -6.75 17.92
CA ALA A 247 3.74 -6.14 17.95
C ALA A 247 3.71 -4.65 18.30
N SER A 248 2.59 -3.96 18.06
CA SER A 248 2.44 -2.52 18.30
C SER A 248 1.94 -2.17 19.71
N LYS A 249 1.67 -3.15 20.58
CA LYS A 249 1.07 -2.92 21.91
C LYS A 249 1.90 -1.98 22.79
N LEU A 250 3.22 -2.13 22.82
CA LEU A 250 4.14 -1.31 23.61
C LEU A 250 4.62 -0.04 22.90
N CYS A 251 4.24 0.19 21.64
CA CYS A 251 4.60 1.42 20.93
C CYS A 251 3.79 2.62 21.47
N SER A 252 4.49 3.67 21.89
CA SER A 252 3.87 4.92 22.35
C SER A 252 4.47 6.13 21.62
N PRO A 253 3.77 7.29 21.60
CA PRO A 253 4.33 8.52 21.03
C PRO A 253 5.59 9.03 21.77
N ASP A 254 5.72 8.66 23.04
CA ASP A 254 6.77 9.12 23.95
C ASP A 254 7.97 8.16 24.01
N SER A 255 7.88 6.97 23.41
CA SER A 255 9.01 6.04 23.28
C SER A 255 9.93 6.43 22.13
N ASP A 256 11.19 6.01 22.23
CA ASP A 256 12.19 6.09 21.16
C ASP A 256 11.72 5.42 19.86
N ILE A 257 11.04 4.27 19.98
CA ILE A 257 10.43 3.55 18.85
C ILE A 257 8.91 3.78 18.82
N LYS A 258 8.48 4.74 18.01
CA LYS A 258 7.08 5.19 17.93
C LYS A 258 6.14 4.25 17.16
N TYR A 259 6.69 3.41 16.29
CA TYR A 259 5.92 2.48 15.48
C TYR A 259 6.74 1.26 15.07
N VAL A 260 6.05 0.17 14.75
CA VAL A 260 6.60 -1.01 14.09
C VAL A 260 5.79 -1.32 12.83
N SER A 261 6.46 -1.89 11.82
CA SER A 261 5.83 -2.29 10.56
C SER A 261 5.33 -3.73 10.60
N SER A 262 4.42 -4.11 9.71
CA SER A 262 4.02 -5.52 9.54
C SER A 262 5.22 -6.42 9.23
N ASN A 263 6.18 -5.90 8.48
CA ASN A 263 7.39 -6.64 8.13
C ASN A 263 8.29 -6.89 9.34
N ASP A 264 8.36 -5.94 10.28
CA ASP A 264 9.08 -6.15 11.55
C ASP A 264 8.38 -7.22 12.38
N ALA A 265 7.05 -7.14 12.47
CA ALA A 265 6.25 -8.08 13.25
C ALA A 265 6.40 -9.51 12.71
N ILE A 266 6.28 -9.73 11.39
CA ILE A 266 6.46 -11.06 10.79
C ILE A 266 7.91 -11.54 10.92
N SER A 267 8.91 -10.68 10.65
CA SER A 267 10.33 -11.07 10.79
C SER A 267 10.65 -11.49 12.23
N THR A 268 10.16 -10.74 13.21
CA THR A 268 10.33 -11.04 14.63
C THR A 268 9.60 -12.34 14.99
N PHE A 269 8.36 -12.51 14.54
CA PHE A 269 7.60 -13.73 14.77
C PHE A 269 8.33 -14.97 14.22
N ILE A 270 8.80 -14.94 12.98
CA ILE A 270 9.56 -16.04 12.36
C ILE A 270 10.79 -16.37 13.19
N TRP A 271 11.54 -15.36 13.61
CA TRP A 271 12.72 -15.54 14.46
C TRP A 271 12.38 -16.19 15.80
N LEU A 272 11.42 -15.64 16.54
CA LEU A 272 11.06 -16.16 17.87
C LEU A 272 10.49 -17.58 17.81
N ARG A 273 9.69 -17.92 16.78
CA ARG A 273 9.18 -19.30 16.65
C ARG A 273 10.27 -20.28 16.22
N THR A 274 11.23 -19.85 15.40
CA THR A 274 12.39 -20.67 15.06
C THR A 274 13.27 -20.91 16.29
N ALA A 275 13.53 -19.87 17.11
CA ALA A 275 14.24 -20.00 18.37
C ALA A 275 13.49 -20.93 19.35
N ALA A 276 12.16 -20.84 19.42
CA ALA A 276 11.33 -21.75 20.20
C ALA A 276 11.46 -23.21 19.76
N ALA A 277 11.41 -23.48 18.46
CA ALA A 277 11.64 -24.82 17.92
C ALA A 277 13.02 -25.37 18.31
N ARG A 278 14.06 -24.54 18.22
CA ARG A 278 15.44 -24.90 18.56
C ARG A 278 15.71 -25.10 20.04
N SER A 279 14.95 -24.44 20.91
CA SER A 279 15.08 -24.61 22.37
C SER A 279 14.87 -26.06 22.84
N THR A 280 14.27 -26.91 22.00
CA THR A 280 14.10 -28.34 22.27
C THR A 280 15.41 -29.13 22.26
N HIS A 281 16.48 -28.58 21.66
CA HIS A 281 17.76 -29.27 21.50
C HIS A 281 19.00 -28.37 21.64
N LEU A 282 18.82 -27.05 21.83
CA LEU A 282 19.91 -26.14 22.18
C LEU A 282 20.11 -26.03 23.70
N PRO A 283 21.35 -25.77 24.17
CA PRO A 283 21.63 -25.40 25.55
C PRO A 283 20.85 -24.15 25.99
N LYS A 284 20.42 -24.08 27.25
CA LYS A 284 19.60 -22.97 27.78
C LYS A 284 20.31 -21.61 27.74
N ASP A 285 21.63 -21.61 27.86
CA ASP A 285 22.50 -20.42 27.83
C ASP A 285 22.90 -19.99 26.41
N SER A 286 22.35 -20.63 25.38
CA SER A 286 22.55 -20.24 23.99
C SER A 286 22.07 -18.81 23.71
N LYS A 287 22.63 -18.20 22.68
CA LYS A 287 22.13 -16.95 22.09
C LYS A 287 21.49 -17.23 20.73
N THR A 288 20.61 -16.34 20.29
CA THR A 288 20.01 -16.39 18.96
C THR A 288 20.02 -15.00 18.34
N MET A 289 20.18 -14.91 17.03
CA MET A 289 20.24 -13.67 16.28
C MET A 289 19.26 -13.66 15.10
N LEU A 290 18.61 -12.52 14.90
CA LEU A 290 18.00 -12.16 13.63
C LEU A 290 18.98 -11.31 12.83
N ASN A 291 19.38 -11.81 11.66
CA ASN A 291 20.08 -11.05 10.63
C ASN A 291 19.07 -10.67 9.54
N ARG A 292 18.82 -9.38 9.33
CA ARG A 292 17.79 -8.90 8.39
C ARG A 292 18.37 -7.94 7.36
N ALA A 293 18.19 -8.28 6.08
CA ALA A 293 18.55 -7.41 4.98
C ALA A 293 17.70 -6.12 4.95
N VAL A 294 18.34 -4.98 4.70
CA VAL A 294 17.74 -3.64 4.67
C VAL A 294 18.07 -2.95 3.36
N ASN A 295 17.03 -2.44 2.69
CA ASN A 295 17.20 -1.58 1.52
C ASN A 295 17.73 -0.20 1.96
N GLY A 296 18.97 0.11 1.57
CA GLY A 296 19.68 1.33 1.90
C GLY A 296 19.25 2.57 1.10
N ARG A 297 18.52 2.39 -0.01
CA ARG A 297 18.16 3.50 -0.92
C ARG A 297 17.45 4.66 -0.22
N GLN A 298 16.61 4.36 0.77
CA GLN A 298 15.82 5.35 1.51
C GLN A 298 16.42 5.70 2.87
N ARG A 299 17.65 5.24 3.17
CA ARG A 299 18.33 5.50 4.45
C ARG A 299 19.28 6.70 4.38
N LEU A 300 19.72 7.05 3.18
CA LEU A 300 20.54 8.23 2.93
C LEU A 300 19.71 9.52 3.03
N GLU A 301 20.34 10.60 3.49
CA GLU A 301 19.74 11.95 3.54
C GLU A 301 19.30 12.43 2.16
N THR A 302 20.10 12.08 1.13
CA THR A 302 19.73 12.17 -0.27
C THR A 302 19.37 10.75 -0.73
N PRO A 303 18.07 10.39 -0.79
CA PRO A 303 17.67 9.04 -1.15
C PRO A 303 18.10 8.69 -2.58
N ILE A 304 18.52 7.43 -2.76
CA ILE A 304 18.78 6.89 -4.10
C ILE A 304 17.43 6.67 -4.78
N HIS A 305 17.30 7.16 -6.02
CA HIS A 305 16.09 7.05 -6.81
C HIS A 305 15.67 5.60 -7.01
N GLU A 306 14.36 5.33 -7.04
CA GLU A 306 13.85 3.96 -7.13
C GLU A 306 14.23 3.26 -8.44
N GLY A 307 14.57 4.00 -9.49
CA GLY A 307 15.07 3.47 -10.76
C GLY A 307 16.49 2.88 -10.71
N TYR A 308 17.25 3.09 -9.62
CA TYR A 308 18.59 2.52 -9.48
C TYR A 308 18.53 0.99 -9.30
N MET A 309 19.13 0.28 -10.26
CA MET A 309 19.14 -1.19 -10.30
C MET A 309 20.29 -1.83 -9.50
N GLY A 310 21.29 -1.06 -9.10
CA GLY A 310 22.49 -1.61 -8.47
C GLY A 310 22.29 -2.11 -7.03
N HIS A 311 23.36 -2.60 -6.43
CA HIS A 311 23.36 -3.10 -5.06
C HIS A 311 23.37 -1.95 -4.04
N ALA A 312 22.35 -1.87 -3.17
CA ALA A 312 22.25 -0.89 -2.09
C ALA A 312 21.60 -1.50 -0.84
N VAL A 313 22.29 -2.50 -0.26
CA VAL A 313 21.82 -3.26 0.91
C VAL A 313 22.86 -3.22 2.03
N MET A 314 22.36 -3.18 3.28
CA MET A 314 23.09 -3.54 4.49
C MET A 314 22.25 -4.55 5.29
N CYS A 315 22.85 -5.20 6.28
CA CYS A 315 22.13 -6.11 7.17
C CYS A 315 22.08 -5.55 8.60
N ALA A 316 20.91 -5.64 9.25
CA ALA A 316 20.75 -5.34 10.66
C ALA A 316 20.84 -6.63 11.47
N LEU A 317 21.68 -6.64 12.50
CA LEU A 317 21.91 -7.79 13.37
C LEU A 317 21.34 -7.49 14.75
N VAL A 318 20.46 -8.38 15.23
CA VAL A 318 19.80 -8.24 16.53
C VAL A 318 19.93 -9.57 17.27
N GLN A 319 20.75 -9.60 18.31
CA GLN A 319 21.05 -10.79 19.10
C GLN A 319 20.53 -10.66 20.52
N VAL A 320 19.96 -11.74 21.05
CA VAL A 320 19.50 -11.86 22.44
C VAL A 320 19.84 -13.24 23.01
N SER A 321 19.67 -13.44 24.31
CA SER A 321 19.73 -14.80 24.87
C SER A 321 18.53 -15.62 24.39
N LEU A 322 18.70 -16.95 24.31
CA LEU A 322 17.61 -17.85 23.99
C LEU A 322 16.47 -17.73 25.00
N GLU A 323 16.80 -17.64 26.30
CA GLU A 323 15.82 -17.39 27.37
C GLU A 323 14.97 -16.15 27.12
N GLU A 324 15.60 -15.04 26.74
CA GLU A 324 14.89 -13.80 26.43
C GLU A 324 13.96 -13.97 25.22
N ALA A 325 14.44 -14.59 24.15
CA ALA A 325 13.63 -14.85 22.95
C ALA A 325 12.39 -15.72 23.23
N LEU A 326 12.44 -16.59 24.24
CA LEU A 326 11.32 -17.46 24.62
C LEU A 326 10.31 -16.78 25.54
N ASN A 327 10.77 -15.86 26.39
CA ASN A 327 9.97 -15.30 27.48
C ASN A 327 9.43 -13.88 27.20
N GLU A 328 10.11 -13.10 26.36
CA GLU A 328 9.69 -11.73 26.05
C GLU A 328 8.46 -11.67 25.12
N SER A 329 7.73 -10.54 25.22
CA SER A 329 6.58 -10.31 24.35
C SER A 329 6.99 -10.03 22.90
N LEU A 330 6.13 -10.39 21.93
CA LEU A 330 6.35 -10.06 20.52
C LEU A 330 6.54 -8.55 20.32
N SER A 331 5.82 -7.72 21.09
CA SER A 331 5.94 -6.26 21.00
C SER A 331 7.30 -5.76 21.47
N ALA A 332 7.79 -6.22 22.62
CA ALA A 332 9.11 -5.83 23.13
C ALA A 332 10.23 -6.26 22.17
N MET A 333 10.16 -7.50 21.68
CA MET A 333 11.14 -8.01 20.71
C MET A 333 11.08 -7.28 19.37
N THR A 334 9.89 -6.93 18.89
CA THR A 334 9.75 -6.18 17.62
C THR A 334 10.29 -4.76 17.77
N ILE A 335 10.15 -4.14 18.94
CA ILE A 335 10.77 -2.84 19.24
C ILE A 335 12.31 -2.96 19.20
N LYS A 336 12.89 -4.01 19.79
CA LYS A 336 14.35 -4.27 19.69
C LYS A 336 14.79 -4.43 18.24
N VAL A 337 14.04 -5.21 17.46
CA VAL A 337 14.30 -5.38 16.02
C VAL A 337 14.24 -4.06 15.27
N ARG A 338 13.19 -3.25 15.50
CA ARG A 338 13.04 -1.92 14.90
C ARG A 338 14.18 -0.98 15.31
N ARG A 339 14.63 -1.01 16.56
CA ARG A 339 15.76 -0.20 17.01
C ARG A 339 17.05 -0.55 16.26
N GLY A 340 17.35 -1.84 16.10
CA GLY A 340 18.50 -2.30 15.31
C GLY A 340 18.40 -1.87 13.84
N LEU A 341 17.22 -1.98 13.24
CA LEU A 341 16.98 -1.53 11.86
C LEU A 341 17.10 -0.02 11.69
N SER A 342 16.85 0.77 12.73
CA SER A 342 17.00 2.23 12.70
C SER A 342 18.45 2.67 12.78
N GLN A 343 19.39 1.81 13.22
CA GLN A 343 20.83 2.09 13.20
C GLN A 343 21.43 2.05 11.79
N ILE A 344 20.71 1.49 10.81
CA ILE A 344 21.08 1.60 9.40
C ILE A 344 20.50 2.91 8.86
N ASP A 345 21.21 3.99 9.12
CA ASP A 345 20.90 5.36 8.72
C ASP A 345 21.91 5.87 7.66
N ASP A 346 21.90 7.18 7.40
CA ASP A 346 22.76 7.82 6.41
C ASP A 346 24.25 7.62 6.73
N HIS A 347 24.65 7.84 7.99
CA HIS A 347 26.05 7.72 8.41
C HIS A 347 26.53 6.26 8.34
N ALA A 348 25.68 5.30 8.73
CA ALA A 348 25.99 3.88 8.58
C ALA A 348 26.18 3.47 7.12
N MET A 349 25.30 3.88 6.21
CA MET A 349 25.44 3.57 4.78
C MET A 349 26.72 4.15 4.18
N ARG A 350 27.06 5.41 4.51
CA ARG A 350 28.30 6.07 4.03
C ARG A 350 29.56 5.45 4.62
N SER A 351 29.52 5.09 5.90
CA SER A 351 30.63 4.39 6.58
C SER A 351 30.91 3.04 5.94
N PHE A 352 29.86 2.26 5.65
CA PHE A 352 30.02 0.96 4.99
C PHE A 352 30.58 1.09 3.58
N PHE A 353 30.06 2.06 2.82
CA PHE A 353 30.57 2.37 1.49
C PHE A 353 32.05 2.76 1.53
N HIS A 354 32.44 3.64 2.47
CA HIS A 354 33.81 4.07 2.68
C HIS A 354 34.74 2.90 3.04
N ILE A 355 34.33 2.00 3.94
CA ILE A 355 35.11 0.80 4.29
C ILE A 355 35.36 -0.03 3.04
N LEU A 356 34.33 -0.31 2.24
CA LEU A 356 34.48 -1.10 1.02
C LEU A 356 35.36 -0.42 -0.04
N GLN A 357 35.37 0.90 -0.11
CA GLN A 357 36.28 1.62 -1.01
C GLN A 357 37.75 1.46 -0.63
N ASN A 358 38.06 1.45 0.66
CA ASN A 358 39.43 1.50 1.16
C ASN A 358 40.01 0.12 1.51
N GLU A 359 39.17 -0.88 1.75
CA GLU A 359 39.59 -2.24 2.05
C GLU A 359 40.13 -2.95 0.80
N LYS A 360 41.41 -3.33 0.81
CA LYS A 360 42.00 -4.12 -0.28
C LYS A 360 41.49 -5.56 -0.27
N ASP A 361 41.44 -6.16 0.92
CA ASP A 361 40.94 -7.51 1.11
C ASP A 361 39.48 -7.49 1.59
N LYS A 362 38.55 -7.39 0.64
CA LYS A 362 37.12 -7.42 0.93
C LYS A 362 36.61 -8.81 1.27
N THR A 363 37.44 -9.86 1.18
CA THR A 363 37.04 -11.20 1.64
C THR A 363 36.88 -11.26 3.16
N THR A 364 37.43 -10.26 3.86
CA THR A 364 37.23 -10.04 5.30
C THR A 364 35.87 -9.44 5.66
N ILE A 365 34.98 -9.22 4.69
CA ILE A 365 33.69 -8.57 4.91
C ILE A 365 32.57 -9.49 4.42
N ASN A 366 31.63 -9.84 5.31
CA ASN A 366 30.51 -10.70 4.97
C ASN A 366 29.24 -10.30 5.77
N TYR A 367 28.09 -10.20 5.11
CA TYR A 367 26.81 -9.90 5.77
C TYR A 367 26.42 -10.91 6.86
N GLY A 368 26.90 -12.16 6.75
CA GLY A 368 26.70 -13.24 7.70
C GLY A 368 27.93 -13.59 8.52
N ALA A 369 28.94 -12.70 8.63
CA ALA A 369 30.22 -13.01 9.28
C ALA A 369 30.09 -13.59 10.70
N THR A 370 29.10 -13.13 11.47
CA THR A 370 28.84 -13.55 12.85
C THR A 370 27.64 -14.49 12.99
N LEU A 371 27.04 -14.93 11.88
CA LEU A 371 25.87 -15.79 11.86
C LEU A 371 26.23 -17.24 12.23
N LYS A 372 25.56 -17.79 13.25
CA LYS A 372 25.62 -19.22 13.59
C LYS A 372 24.38 -19.92 13.05
N VAL A 373 24.54 -20.70 11.98
CA VAL A 373 23.42 -21.29 11.25
C VAL A 373 22.58 -22.26 12.10
N GLU A 374 23.09 -22.77 13.21
CA GLU A 374 22.37 -23.66 14.13
C GLU A 374 21.46 -22.89 15.10
N THR A 375 21.76 -21.62 15.40
CA THR A 375 21.03 -20.84 16.43
C THR A 375 20.31 -19.63 15.87
N ASP A 376 20.77 -19.09 14.75
CA ASP A 376 20.36 -17.80 14.21
C ASP A 376 19.50 -17.95 12.96
N ILE A 377 18.89 -16.86 12.50
CA ILE A 377 18.10 -16.83 11.27
C ILE A 377 18.41 -15.59 10.44
N MET A 378 18.58 -15.80 9.12
CA MET A 378 18.71 -14.72 8.16
C MET A 378 17.41 -14.52 7.39
N VAL A 379 16.79 -13.35 7.53
CA VAL A 379 15.52 -13.00 6.87
C VAL A 379 15.75 -11.95 5.80
N THR A 380 15.44 -12.30 4.56
CA THR A 380 15.36 -11.36 3.44
C THR A 380 13.91 -11.17 3.04
N SER A 381 13.45 -9.91 3.05
CA SER A 381 12.06 -9.60 2.74
C SER A 381 11.90 -8.95 1.36
N TRP A 382 11.16 -9.60 0.48
CA TRP A 382 10.76 -9.12 -0.84
C TRP A 382 9.33 -8.56 -0.87
N VAL A 383 8.65 -8.42 0.28
CA VAL A 383 7.24 -8.02 0.36
C VAL A 383 6.91 -6.68 -0.31
N ALA A 384 7.90 -5.78 -0.45
CA ALA A 384 7.73 -4.48 -1.07
C ALA A 384 7.85 -4.50 -2.61
N GLN A 385 8.33 -5.59 -3.19
CA GLN A 385 8.40 -5.78 -4.64
C GLN A 385 7.00 -5.90 -5.23
N LYS A 386 6.81 -5.42 -6.46
CA LYS A 386 5.48 -5.33 -7.12
C LYS A 386 5.30 -6.38 -8.23
N LEU A 387 6.04 -7.48 -8.16
CA LEU A 387 6.08 -8.49 -9.23
C LEU A 387 4.71 -9.10 -9.58
N TYR A 388 3.81 -9.27 -8.60
CA TYR A 388 2.43 -9.76 -8.84
C TYR A 388 1.56 -8.82 -9.70
N HIS A 389 1.96 -7.55 -9.81
CA HIS A 389 1.24 -6.51 -10.53
C HIS A 389 1.86 -6.20 -11.91
N ALA A 390 3.07 -6.72 -12.20
CA ALA A 390 3.73 -6.56 -13.48
C ALA A 390 3.01 -7.40 -14.55
N ALA A 391 2.58 -6.77 -15.64
CA ALA A 391 1.88 -7.43 -16.75
C ALA A 391 2.82 -7.56 -17.97
N PHE A 392 2.97 -8.76 -18.51
CA PHE A 392 3.94 -9.11 -19.55
C PHE A 392 3.28 -9.18 -20.93
N GLY A 393 2.60 -8.11 -21.33
CA GLY A 393 1.83 -8.07 -22.58
C GLY A 393 0.56 -8.92 -22.55
N ASP A 394 -0.21 -8.87 -23.63
CA ASP A 394 -1.49 -9.58 -23.74
C ASP A 394 -1.32 -11.11 -23.78
N ALA A 395 -0.17 -11.57 -24.28
CA ALA A 395 0.14 -13.00 -24.42
C ALA A 395 0.44 -13.71 -23.09
N LEU A 396 0.89 -13.00 -22.04
CA LEU A 396 1.20 -13.61 -20.74
C LEU A 396 0.35 -13.00 -19.60
N GLY A 397 -0.02 -11.72 -19.69
CA GLY A 397 -0.74 -11.03 -18.63
C GLY A 397 0.11 -10.90 -17.35
N LYS A 398 -0.53 -10.96 -16.19
CA LYS A 398 0.14 -10.87 -14.87
C LYS A 398 0.41 -12.27 -14.31
N PRO A 399 1.53 -12.47 -13.58
CA PRO A 399 1.88 -13.79 -13.05
C PRO A 399 0.91 -14.24 -11.96
N ASP A 400 0.45 -15.49 -12.00
CA ASP A 400 -0.43 -16.06 -10.98
C ASP A 400 0.33 -16.38 -9.68
N PHE A 401 1.64 -16.64 -9.79
CA PHE A 401 2.53 -16.78 -8.64
C PHE A 401 3.93 -16.23 -8.92
N VAL A 402 4.58 -15.78 -7.85
CA VAL A 402 5.98 -15.36 -7.84
C VAL A 402 6.71 -16.12 -6.74
N ARG A 403 7.76 -16.84 -7.09
CA ARG A 403 8.43 -17.79 -6.19
C ARG A 403 9.93 -17.79 -6.38
N ARG A 404 10.66 -18.05 -5.30
CA ARG A 404 12.02 -18.57 -5.39
C ARG A 404 11.91 -20.08 -5.67
N PRO A 405 12.54 -20.61 -6.73
CA PRO A 405 12.56 -22.06 -6.95
C PRO A 405 13.31 -22.77 -5.81
N LYS A 406 13.21 -24.10 -5.73
CA LYS A 406 14.04 -24.93 -4.86
C LYS A 406 15.48 -24.85 -5.37
N LEU A 407 16.27 -24.00 -4.72
CA LEU A 407 17.72 -23.90 -4.92
C LEU A 407 18.43 -24.80 -3.90
N PRO A 408 19.76 -24.97 -3.99
CA PRO A 408 20.51 -25.74 -3.01
C PRO A 408 20.13 -25.36 -1.57
N ASP A 409 20.11 -26.38 -0.73
CA ASP A 409 19.72 -26.30 0.67
C ASP A 409 20.65 -25.34 1.43
N ALA A 410 20.08 -24.56 2.36
CA ALA A 410 20.80 -23.51 3.07
C ALA A 410 20.18 -23.22 4.43
N LEU A 411 20.67 -23.93 5.44
CA LEU A 411 20.17 -23.85 6.79
C LEU A 411 20.07 -22.41 7.28
N SER A 412 18.91 -22.06 7.85
CA SER A 412 18.63 -20.77 8.51
C SER A 412 18.43 -19.56 7.60
N LEU A 413 18.26 -19.76 6.29
CA LEU A 413 17.78 -18.69 5.40
C LEU A 413 16.26 -18.70 5.25
N ALA A 414 15.70 -17.50 5.24
CA ALA A 414 14.29 -17.23 5.06
C ALA A 414 14.05 -16.09 4.06
N TYR A 415 13.17 -16.32 3.09
CA TYR A 415 12.71 -15.34 2.12
C TYR A 415 11.21 -15.10 2.31
N MET A 416 10.83 -13.86 2.62
CA MET A 416 9.44 -13.44 2.51
C MET A 416 9.19 -12.97 1.09
N MET A 417 8.46 -13.75 0.30
CA MET A 417 8.17 -13.46 -1.10
C MET A 417 7.29 -12.18 -1.24
N PRO A 418 7.20 -11.60 -2.45
CA PRO A 418 6.35 -10.43 -2.72
C PRO A 418 4.92 -10.64 -2.23
N LEU A 419 4.28 -9.55 -1.76
CA LEU A 419 2.88 -9.60 -1.37
C LEU A 419 2.04 -10.11 -2.52
N THR A 420 1.25 -11.14 -2.24
CA THR A 420 0.27 -11.64 -3.21
C THR A 420 -0.77 -10.54 -3.46
N ARG A 421 -1.52 -10.66 -4.55
CA ARG A 421 -2.64 -9.74 -4.83
C ARG A 421 -3.71 -9.77 -3.72
N ASP A 422 -3.75 -10.84 -2.92
CA ASP A 422 -4.65 -11.01 -1.77
C ASP A 422 -4.05 -10.45 -0.48
N GLY A 423 -2.87 -9.83 -0.52
CA GLY A 423 -2.19 -9.26 0.65
C GLY A 423 -1.57 -10.30 1.58
N ASP A 424 -1.56 -11.58 1.21
CA ASP A 424 -0.83 -12.63 1.90
C ASP A 424 0.66 -12.57 1.60
N VAL A 425 1.48 -13.16 2.47
CA VAL A 425 2.92 -13.36 2.28
C VAL A 425 3.25 -14.84 2.25
N ASP A 426 3.99 -15.27 1.23
CA ASP A 426 4.64 -16.57 1.20
C ASP A 426 6.01 -16.50 1.85
N LEU A 427 6.28 -17.37 2.82
CA LEU A 427 7.58 -17.57 3.41
C LEU A 427 8.22 -18.82 2.80
N VAL A 428 9.41 -18.69 2.24
CA VAL A 428 10.26 -19.81 1.83
C VAL A 428 11.43 -19.86 2.81
N ILE A 429 11.50 -20.89 3.65
CA ILE A 429 12.45 -21.00 4.75
C ILE A 429 13.14 -22.36 4.73
N SER A 430 14.46 -22.37 4.98
CA SER A 430 15.25 -23.60 5.11
C SER A 430 15.67 -23.82 6.56
N LEU A 431 15.28 -24.96 7.12
CA LEU A 431 15.58 -25.37 8.51
C LEU A 431 15.92 -26.86 8.53
N SER A 432 16.43 -27.34 9.65
CA SER A 432 16.60 -28.79 9.86
C SER A 432 15.23 -29.48 9.94
N ASP A 433 15.17 -30.78 9.63
CA ASP A 433 13.93 -31.53 9.80
C ASP A 433 13.48 -31.59 11.28
N GLN A 434 14.43 -31.54 12.22
CA GLN A 434 14.15 -31.44 13.65
C GLN A 434 13.47 -30.12 14.00
N ASP A 435 13.95 -29.00 13.47
CA ASP A 435 13.34 -27.66 13.65
C ASP A 435 11.92 -27.63 13.08
N PHE A 436 11.70 -28.21 11.90
CA PHE A 436 10.37 -28.27 11.30
C PHE A 436 9.39 -29.11 12.09
N GLU A 437 9.82 -30.26 12.61
CA GLU A 437 8.97 -31.12 13.44
C GLU A 437 8.58 -30.43 14.76
N ALA A 438 9.47 -29.62 15.33
CA ALA A 438 9.16 -28.78 16.48
C ALA A 438 8.22 -27.62 16.10
N LEU A 439 8.45 -26.91 14.99
CA LEU A 439 7.56 -25.85 14.49
C LEU A 439 6.15 -26.36 14.17
N ARG A 440 6.00 -27.60 13.68
CA ARG A 440 4.69 -28.21 13.40
C ARG A 440 3.86 -28.42 14.67
N LYS A 441 4.52 -28.57 15.82
CA LYS A 441 3.86 -28.70 17.15
C LYS A 441 3.60 -27.35 17.81
N ASP A 442 4.07 -26.27 17.19
CA ASP A 442 3.98 -24.93 17.71
C ASP A 442 2.62 -24.31 17.39
N ALA A 443 1.75 -24.20 18.40
CA ALA A 443 0.38 -23.71 18.21
C ALA A 443 0.32 -22.30 17.62
N LYS A 444 1.22 -21.39 18.02
CA LYS A 444 1.26 -20.01 17.50
C LYS A 444 1.66 -20.01 16.03
N TRP A 445 2.61 -20.86 15.65
CA TRP A 445 3.02 -21.04 14.25
C TRP A 445 1.88 -21.56 13.38
N GLU A 446 1.19 -22.62 13.80
CA GLU A 446 0.06 -23.21 13.06
C GLU A 446 -1.16 -22.27 13.00
N GLU A 447 -1.38 -21.43 14.02
CA GLU A 447 -2.44 -20.41 13.98
C GLU A 447 -2.11 -19.29 12.97
N CYS A 448 -0.85 -18.86 12.93
CA CYS A 448 -0.42 -17.75 12.07
C CYS A 448 -0.11 -18.17 10.63
N THR A 449 0.12 -19.47 10.39
CA THR A 449 0.49 -20.01 9.09
C THR A 449 -0.48 -21.06 8.61
N ALA A 450 -0.88 -21.00 7.34
CA ALA A 450 -1.56 -22.14 6.73
C ALA A 450 -0.47 -23.15 6.30
N SER A 451 -0.33 -24.26 7.02
CA SER A 451 0.61 -25.32 6.68
C SER A 451 0.16 -26.08 5.41
N ARG A 452 1.11 -26.38 4.51
CA ARG A 452 0.93 -27.34 3.41
C ARG A 452 2.16 -28.25 3.35
N GLN A 453 2.01 -29.50 3.76
CA GLN A 453 2.83 -30.59 3.23
C GLN A 453 1.93 -31.54 2.45
N ILE A 454 2.24 -31.74 1.18
CA ILE A 454 1.87 -32.97 0.47
C ILE A 454 3.14 -33.81 0.45
N LEU A 455 3.14 -34.91 1.21
CA LEU A 455 4.20 -35.92 1.13
C LEU A 455 4.30 -36.44 -0.31
N PRO A 456 5.51 -36.73 -0.83
CA PRO A 456 5.64 -37.34 -2.15
C PRO A 456 4.91 -38.68 -2.16
N LEU A 457 4.09 -38.89 -3.21
CA LEU A 457 3.42 -40.15 -3.48
C LEU A 457 4.47 -41.28 -3.54
N ARG A 458 4.58 -42.05 -2.45
CA ARG A 458 5.25 -43.36 -2.53
C ARG A 458 4.40 -44.24 -3.43
N HIS A 459 4.92 -44.60 -4.60
CA HIS A 459 4.40 -45.72 -5.38
C HIS A 459 4.34 -46.96 -4.47
N ARG A 460 3.12 -47.41 -4.15
CA ARG A 460 2.89 -48.79 -3.71
C ARG A 460 1.98 -49.47 -4.74
N CYS A 461 2.57 -50.42 -5.45
CA CYS A 461 1.86 -51.47 -6.15
C CYS A 461 0.97 -52.26 -5.18
N GLY A 462 -0.18 -52.72 -5.68
CA GLY A 462 -0.79 -53.98 -5.26
C GLY A 462 -2.05 -53.90 -4.40
N GLY A 463 -3.19 -54.18 -5.06
CA GLY A 463 -4.13 -55.19 -4.57
C GLY A 463 -5.28 -54.77 -3.65
N GLY A 464 -6.47 -54.65 -4.25
CA GLY A 464 -7.60 -55.49 -3.82
C GLY A 464 -8.67 -54.92 -2.87
N ARG A 465 -9.91 -54.98 -3.39
CA ARG A 465 -11.21 -55.23 -2.74
C ARG A 465 -12.05 -54.04 -2.28
N ARG A 466 -13.11 -53.86 -3.09
CA ARG A 466 -14.47 -53.33 -2.82
C ARG A 466 -14.96 -53.47 -1.37
N ARG A 467 -15.71 -52.46 -0.91
CA ARG A 467 -17.10 -52.63 -0.43
C ARG A 467 -17.89 -51.32 -0.52
N ARG A 468 -19.12 -51.46 -1.06
CA ARG A 468 -20.21 -50.48 -1.07
C ARG A 468 -20.81 -50.40 0.33
N LEU A 469 -21.42 -49.25 0.66
CA LEU A 469 -22.74 -49.19 1.28
C LEU A 469 -23.34 -47.81 0.99
N ALA A 470 -24.55 -47.84 0.43
CA ALA A 470 -25.42 -46.72 0.14
C ALA A 470 -26.80 -47.11 0.70
N GLU A 471 -27.47 -46.18 1.38
CA GLU A 471 -28.90 -46.15 1.77
C GLU A 471 -29.13 -44.71 2.32
N ALA A 472 -29.75 -43.74 1.64
CA ALA A 472 -31.15 -43.53 1.19
C ALA A 472 -32.13 -43.17 2.34
N LEU A 473 -32.37 -41.87 2.65
CA LEU A 473 -33.51 -40.97 2.25
C LEU A 473 -34.71 -41.00 3.25
N PRO A 474 -35.65 -40.01 3.37
CA PRO A 474 -36.12 -39.07 2.32
C PRO A 474 -36.59 -37.61 2.72
N HIS A 475 -36.59 -36.75 1.69
CA HIS A 475 -37.60 -35.74 1.24
C HIS A 475 -38.48 -34.91 2.19
N ASN A 476 -38.39 -33.56 2.11
CA ASN A 476 -39.22 -32.65 1.28
C ASN A 476 -39.43 -31.26 1.94
N ALA A 477 -38.95 -30.20 1.29
CA ALA A 477 -39.64 -28.91 1.16
C ALA A 477 -38.96 -28.06 0.07
N SER A 478 -39.73 -27.67 -0.93
CA SER A 478 -39.36 -26.84 -2.09
C SER A 478 -39.38 -25.35 -1.75
N ILE A 479 -38.35 -24.60 -2.16
CA ILE A 479 -38.49 -23.18 -2.55
C ILE A 479 -37.60 -22.92 -3.77
N GLN A 480 -38.24 -22.77 -4.92
CA GLN A 480 -37.72 -21.95 -6.03
C GLN A 480 -37.77 -20.49 -5.56
N GLU A 481 -36.64 -19.80 -5.47
CA GLU A 481 -36.49 -18.37 -5.82
C GLU A 481 -35.04 -17.88 -5.62
N ILE A 482 -34.52 -17.23 -6.67
CA ILE A 482 -33.38 -16.29 -6.71
C ILE A 482 -31.99 -16.86 -6.35
N ARG A 483 -31.37 -17.53 -7.33
CA ARG A 483 -29.91 -17.50 -7.50
C ARG A 483 -29.53 -16.15 -8.13
N GLN A 484 -29.15 -15.17 -7.32
CA GLN A 484 -28.33 -14.05 -7.80
C GLN A 484 -26.85 -14.37 -7.56
N GLN A 485 -26.09 -14.25 -8.65
CA GLN A 485 -24.64 -14.39 -8.72
C GLN A 485 -23.98 -13.41 -7.76
N THR A 486 -23.41 -13.90 -6.66
CA THR A 486 -22.44 -13.15 -5.86
C THR A 486 -21.08 -13.30 -6.52
N ILE A 487 -20.72 -12.29 -7.31
CA ILE A 487 -19.36 -12.08 -7.81
C ILE A 487 -18.44 -11.87 -6.57
N PRO A 488 -17.28 -12.54 -6.45
CA PRO A 488 -16.38 -12.33 -5.32
C PRO A 488 -15.62 -11.02 -5.49
N THR A 489 -16.19 -9.90 -5.04
CA THR A 489 -15.55 -8.58 -5.07
C THR A 489 -15.72 -7.85 -3.74
N ASP A 490 -14.73 -7.95 -2.86
CA ASP A 490 -14.07 -6.82 -2.17
C ASP A 490 -13.05 -7.37 -1.15
N ARG A 491 -11.75 -7.21 -1.45
CA ARG A 491 -10.65 -7.77 -0.64
C ARG A 491 -10.40 -7.00 0.67
N TYR A 492 -10.83 -5.74 0.81
CA TYR A 492 -10.73 -4.95 2.06
C TYR A 492 -11.90 -3.98 2.22
N PRO A 493 -12.89 -4.29 3.07
CA PRO A 493 -13.85 -3.29 3.49
C PRO A 493 -13.15 -2.13 4.24
N PRO A 494 -13.40 -0.85 3.91
CA PRO A 494 -12.89 0.29 4.66
C PRO A 494 -13.38 0.27 6.11
N ARG A 495 -12.51 0.59 7.07
CA ARG A 495 -12.80 0.53 8.51
C ARG A 495 -12.84 1.93 9.11
N TYR A 496 -13.88 2.25 9.87
CA TYR A 496 -14.01 3.55 10.53
C TYR A 496 -13.36 3.56 11.91
N PHE A 497 -12.86 4.74 12.29
CA PHE A 497 -12.41 5.06 13.63
C PHE A 497 -13.37 6.12 14.20
N ILE A 498 -14.06 5.79 15.30
CA ILE A 498 -14.97 6.71 16.00
C ILE A 498 -14.27 7.14 17.31
N THR A 499 -14.24 8.44 17.58
CA THR A 499 -13.44 9.01 18.69
C THR A 499 -14.27 9.07 19.98
N ARG A 500 -13.70 8.65 21.12
CA ARG A 500 -14.24 8.93 22.46
C ARG A 500 -13.99 10.39 22.79
N ILE A 501 -15.03 11.14 23.14
CA ILE A 501 -14.87 12.57 23.42
C ILE A 501 -15.06 12.81 24.91
N GLN A 502 -13.94 13.08 25.59
CA GLN A 502 -13.92 13.50 26.98
C GLN A 502 -14.16 15.01 27.08
N SER A 503 -14.90 15.42 28.10
CA SER A 503 -15.17 16.82 28.41
C SER A 503 -13.87 17.62 28.53
N ARG A 504 -13.82 18.73 27.79
CA ARG A 504 -12.95 19.93 27.96
C ARG A 504 -11.72 19.72 28.86
N GLN A 505 -10.55 19.71 28.21
CA GLN A 505 -9.18 19.62 28.77
C GLN A 505 -8.67 18.19 29.04
N SER A 506 -7.89 17.62 28.11
CA SER A 506 -6.56 17.08 28.41
C SER A 506 -5.90 16.46 27.18
N SER A 507 -4.57 16.42 27.24
CA SER A 507 -3.58 16.01 26.24
C SER A 507 -3.34 14.49 26.15
N LYS A 508 -4.31 13.64 26.51
CA LYS A 508 -4.16 12.17 26.45
C LYS A 508 -5.01 11.60 25.31
N LYS A 509 -4.35 10.94 24.35
CA LYS A 509 -4.96 10.40 23.12
C LYS A 509 -5.65 9.06 23.41
N PRO A 510 -6.98 8.93 23.26
CA PRO A 510 -7.64 7.64 23.32
C PRO A 510 -7.48 6.88 21.99
N ARG A 511 -7.14 5.59 22.05
CA ARG A 511 -7.37 4.62 20.96
C ARG A 511 -8.79 4.08 21.14
N LEU A 512 -9.62 4.03 20.10
CA LEU A 512 -10.92 3.34 20.19
C LEU A 512 -11.27 2.47 18.97
N GLN A 513 -11.64 1.24 19.35
CA GLN A 513 -12.65 0.28 18.89
C GLN A 513 -13.29 0.30 17.51
N ARG A 514 -13.52 -0.94 17.07
CA ARG A 514 -14.22 -1.38 15.86
C ARG A 514 -15.73 -1.23 16.07
N PRO A 515 -16.46 -0.50 15.22
CA PRO A 515 -17.89 -0.71 15.07
C PRO A 515 -18.11 -2.15 14.56
N GLN A 516 -19.02 -2.88 15.19
CA GLN A 516 -19.32 -4.26 14.88
C GLN A 516 -20.15 -4.37 13.58
N GLN A 517 -19.72 -5.27 12.70
CA GLN A 517 -20.38 -5.71 11.44
C GLN A 517 -20.68 -4.63 10.37
N ASN A 518 -20.91 -5.08 9.13
CA ASN A 518 -21.70 -4.40 8.09
C ASN A 518 -20.95 -3.59 7.02
N VAL A 519 -20.63 -4.18 5.85
CA VAL A 519 -21.49 -4.50 4.69
C VAL A 519 -21.53 -3.32 3.72
N PHE A 520 -20.91 -3.51 2.56
CA PHE A 520 -20.69 -2.48 1.55
C PHE A 520 -21.31 -2.89 0.23
N ASN A 521 -22.46 -2.30 -0.09
CA ASN A 521 -23.05 -2.43 -1.42
C ASN A 521 -22.73 -1.17 -2.23
N ARG A 522 -21.85 -1.31 -3.22
CA ARG A 522 -21.68 -0.35 -4.31
C ARG A 522 -23.03 -0.24 -5.04
N PRO A 523 -23.52 0.97 -5.37
CA PRO A 523 -24.69 1.10 -6.22
C PRO A 523 -24.41 0.51 -7.62
N ASP A 524 -25.30 -0.34 -8.12
CA ASP A 524 -25.29 -0.72 -9.54
C ASP A 524 -25.82 0.43 -10.38
N ILE A 525 -24.91 1.33 -10.75
CA ILE A 525 -25.20 2.52 -11.56
C ILE A 525 -25.67 2.17 -12.98
N SER A 526 -25.51 0.91 -13.42
CA SER A 526 -25.95 0.42 -14.73
C SER A 526 -27.35 -0.18 -14.70
N SER A 527 -27.93 -0.38 -13.52
CA SER A 527 -29.27 -0.94 -13.36
C SER A 527 -30.32 -0.03 -13.99
N PRO A 528 -31.28 -0.56 -14.77
CA PRO A 528 -32.35 0.24 -15.39
C PRO A 528 -33.20 1.05 -14.40
N GLY A 529 -33.23 0.66 -13.12
CA GLY A 529 -33.93 1.38 -12.04
C GLY A 529 -33.07 2.41 -11.31
N TYR A 530 -31.80 2.57 -11.68
CA TYR A 530 -30.89 3.50 -11.01
C TYR A 530 -31.25 4.96 -11.35
N ASN A 531 -31.75 5.69 -10.35
CA ASN A 531 -32.02 7.11 -10.46
C ASN A 531 -31.18 7.89 -9.44
N PRO A 532 -30.18 8.67 -9.88
CA PRO A 532 -29.30 9.36 -8.95
C PRO A 532 -30.01 10.43 -8.11
N ALA A 533 -31.07 11.05 -8.64
CA ALA A 533 -31.86 12.04 -7.92
C ALA A 533 -32.64 11.41 -6.75
N ASN A 534 -33.21 10.21 -6.97
CA ASN A 534 -33.92 9.48 -5.93
C ASN A 534 -32.98 9.07 -4.78
N LEU A 535 -31.73 8.72 -5.08
CA LEU A 535 -30.73 8.41 -4.06
C LEU A 535 -30.28 9.65 -3.30
N LEU A 536 -30.08 10.79 -3.97
CA LEU A 536 -29.83 12.07 -3.27
C LEU A 536 -30.99 12.45 -2.35
N LYS A 537 -32.24 12.21 -2.79
CA LYS A 537 -33.43 12.43 -1.98
C LYS A 537 -33.53 11.50 -0.78
N SER A 538 -33.20 10.22 -0.92
CA SER A 538 -33.41 9.22 0.14
C SER A 538 -32.22 8.95 1.05
N HIS A 539 -30.99 9.16 0.58
CA HIS A 539 -29.74 8.81 1.28
C HIS A 539 -28.81 10.01 1.49
N GLY A 540 -29.04 11.13 0.80
CA GLY A 540 -28.18 12.31 0.87
C GLY A 540 -26.90 12.19 0.04
N PHE A 541 -26.70 11.11 -0.71
CA PHE A 541 -25.59 10.97 -1.65
C PHE A 541 -25.98 10.10 -2.85
N SER A 542 -25.24 10.21 -3.95
CA SER A 542 -25.44 9.40 -5.14
C SER A 542 -24.21 9.37 -6.03
N VAL A 543 -24.14 8.40 -6.94
CA VAL A 543 -23.05 8.25 -7.91
C VAL A 543 -23.58 8.55 -9.32
N LEU A 544 -22.82 9.31 -10.10
CA LEU A 544 -23.16 9.64 -11.47
C LEU A 544 -22.07 9.14 -12.40
N ASN A 545 -22.47 8.62 -13.55
CA ASN A 545 -21.53 8.38 -14.64
C ASN A 545 -21.39 9.68 -15.45
N HIS A 546 -20.20 10.27 -15.47
CA HIS A 546 -19.90 11.48 -16.21
C HIS A 546 -18.48 11.46 -16.77
N LYS A 547 -18.36 11.43 -18.10
CA LYS A 547 -17.09 11.66 -18.81
C LYS A 547 -16.78 13.15 -18.83
N SER A 548 -15.55 13.50 -18.48
CA SER A 548 -15.10 14.89 -18.37
C SER A 548 -13.98 15.17 -19.37
N ALA A 549 -14.03 16.34 -19.99
CA ALA A 549 -13.00 16.81 -20.90
C ALA A 549 -11.65 17.02 -20.20
N LEU A 550 -11.62 17.13 -18.85
CA LEU A 550 -10.38 17.12 -18.06
C LEU A 550 -9.48 15.90 -18.34
N PHE A 551 -10.06 14.78 -18.76
CA PHE A 551 -9.33 13.54 -19.02
C PHE A 551 -9.30 13.15 -20.50
N ASP A 552 -9.67 14.08 -21.39
CA ASP A 552 -9.48 13.90 -22.82
C ASP A 552 -7.97 13.72 -23.10
N PRO A 553 -7.57 12.73 -23.93
CA PRO A 553 -6.17 12.56 -24.29
C PRO A 553 -5.48 13.83 -24.83
N SER A 554 -6.22 14.71 -25.50
CA SER A 554 -5.71 16.01 -25.96
C SER A 554 -5.29 16.95 -24.82
N ASN A 555 -5.90 16.81 -23.65
CA ASN A 555 -5.64 17.61 -22.45
C ASN A 555 -4.62 16.97 -21.50
N ALA A 556 -4.02 15.83 -21.86
CA ALA A 556 -3.08 15.10 -21.00
C ALA A 556 -1.82 15.90 -20.60
N HIS A 557 -1.49 16.96 -21.34
CA HIS A 557 -0.38 17.87 -21.08
C HIS A 557 -0.71 18.98 -20.06
N LEU A 558 -1.99 19.16 -19.72
CA LEU A 558 -2.46 20.22 -18.84
C LEU A 558 -2.45 19.78 -17.37
N ASN A 559 -2.16 20.70 -16.47
CA ASN A 559 -2.17 20.42 -15.03
C ASN A 559 -3.60 20.52 -14.49
N ILE A 560 -4.18 19.41 -14.04
CA ILE A 560 -5.54 19.37 -13.44
C ILE A 560 -5.67 20.21 -12.15
N ASP A 561 -4.53 20.60 -11.56
CA ASP A 561 -4.42 21.48 -10.38
C ASP A 561 -4.40 22.97 -10.76
N ASP A 562 -4.60 23.31 -12.03
CA ASP A 562 -4.65 24.68 -12.52
C ASP A 562 -6.07 25.25 -12.39
N GLN A 563 -6.18 26.43 -11.76
CA GLN A 563 -7.47 27.06 -11.51
C GLN A 563 -8.19 27.46 -12.80
N HIS A 564 -7.45 27.99 -13.79
CA HIS A 564 -8.03 28.47 -15.04
C HIS A 564 -8.62 27.30 -15.85
N LEU A 565 -7.89 26.19 -15.93
CA LEU A 565 -8.39 24.96 -16.54
C LEU A 565 -9.68 24.46 -15.89
N LEU A 566 -9.73 24.44 -14.55
CA LEU A 566 -10.93 24.03 -13.81
C LEU A 566 -12.11 24.97 -14.09
N GLU A 567 -11.86 26.27 -14.19
CA GLU A 567 -12.87 27.29 -14.48
C GLU A 567 -13.44 27.18 -15.90
N GLU A 568 -12.60 26.91 -16.90
CA GLU A 568 -13.01 26.81 -18.30
C GLU A 568 -13.66 25.47 -18.64
N THR A 569 -13.24 24.40 -17.96
CA THR A 569 -13.65 23.03 -18.30
C THR A 569 -14.55 22.42 -17.24
N TYR A 570 -14.02 22.21 -16.03
CA TYR A 570 -14.68 21.33 -15.07
C TYR A 570 -15.85 21.97 -14.34
N TYR A 571 -15.74 23.25 -14.00
CA TYR A 571 -16.79 24.00 -13.32
C TYR A 571 -18.09 24.08 -14.14
N PRO A 572 -18.06 24.39 -15.45
CA PRO A 572 -19.23 24.27 -16.33
C PRO A 572 -19.84 22.86 -16.34
N GLU A 573 -19.01 21.81 -16.42
CA GLU A 573 -19.49 20.43 -16.38
C GLU A 573 -20.21 20.10 -15.07
N ILE A 574 -19.66 20.53 -13.93
CA ILE A 574 -20.28 20.31 -12.62
C ILE A 574 -21.63 21.05 -12.51
N ARG A 575 -21.73 22.28 -13.02
CA ARG A 575 -23.00 23.01 -13.07
C ARG A 575 -24.03 22.25 -13.89
N ALA A 576 -23.68 21.85 -15.12
CA ALA A 576 -24.58 21.11 -15.99
C ALA A 576 -25.02 19.76 -15.38
N LEU A 577 -24.07 19.03 -14.77
CA LEU A 577 -24.32 17.76 -14.12
C LEU A 577 -25.30 17.89 -12.96
N LEU A 578 -25.10 18.89 -12.09
CA LEU A 578 -25.99 19.13 -10.96
C LEU A 578 -27.36 19.66 -11.40
N THR A 579 -27.44 20.61 -12.35
CA THR A 579 -28.72 21.09 -12.90
C THR A 579 -29.54 19.93 -13.45
N LYS A 580 -28.91 19.05 -14.25
CA LYS A 580 -29.58 17.87 -14.83
C LYS A 580 -30.08 16.90 -13.76
N THR A 581 -29.31 16.72 -12.69
CA THR A 581 -29.59 15.70 -11.67
C THR A 581 -30.60 16.17 -10.64
N THR A 582 -30.47 17.41 -10.18
CA THR A 582 -31.24 17.94 -9.06
C THR A 582 -32.38 18.85 -9.49
N GLY A 583 -32.36 19.36 -10.73
CA GLY A 583 -33.31 20.36 -11.21
C GLY A 583 -33.04 21.78 -10.70
N ALA A 584 -31.92 22.01 -10.00
CA ALA A 584 -31.57 23.34 -9.51
C ALA A 584 -31.30 24.31 -10.67
N LYS A 585 -31.84 25.53 -10.56
CA LYS A 585 -31.75 26.56 -11.60
C LYS A 585 -30.51 27.44 -11.47
N HIS A 586 -30.05 27.69 -10.25
CA HIS A 586 -28.91 28.54 -9.98
C HIS A 586 -27.84 27.78 -9.20
N ILE A 587 -26.64 27.66 -9.75
CA ILE A 587 -25.55 26.83 -9.21
C ILE A 587 -24.27 27.64 -9.05
N PHE A 588 -23.84 27.80 -7.80
CA PHE A 588 -22.66 28.57 -7.41
C PHE A 588 -21.58 27.63 -6.89
N ILE A 589 -20.46 27.57 -7.60
CA ILE A 589 -19.28 26.88 -7.10
C ILE A 589 -18.57 27.81 -6.12
N THR A 590 -18.36 27.33 -4.91
CA THR A 590 -17.71 28.09 -3.85
C THR A 590 -16.21 27.87 -3.91
N HIS A 591 -15.77 26.60 -3.77
CA HIS A 591 -14.37 26.21 -3.68
C HIS A 591 -14.17 24.85 -4.35
N SER A 592 -12.95 24.59 -4.82
CA SER A 592 -12.50 23.26 -5.23
C SER A 592 -11.19 22.88 -4.56
N PHE A 593 -10.95 21.58 -4.45
CA PHE A 593 -9.73 21.00 -3.89
C PHE A 593 -9.22 19.93 -4.82
N VAL A 594 -7.92 19.95 -5.11
CA VAL A 594 -7.26 18.79 -5.70
C VAL A 594 -6.41 18.13 -4.63
N ARG A 595 -6.63 16.83 -4.45
CA ARG A 595 -5.91 16.01 -3.47
C ARG A 595 -5.09 14.99 -4.23
N LYS A 596 -3.77 15.17 -4.18
CA LYS A 596 -2.80 14.20 -4.69
C LYS A 596 -2.31 13.32 -3.53
N SER A 597 -1.98 12.07 -3.84
CA SER A 597 -1.52 11.10 -2.85
C SER A 597 -0.13 11.52 -2.37
N ARG A 598 0.24 11.17 -1.14
CA ARG A 598 1.56 11.56 -0.62
C ARG A 598 2.66 10.88 -1.43
N PRO A 599 3.78 11.56 -1.72
CA PRO A 599 5.01 10.90 -2.13
C PRO A 599 5.36 9.80 -1.12
N ARG A 600 5.80 8.64 -1.63
CA ARG A 600 6.32 7.57 -0.78
C ARG A 600 7.47 8.12 0.07
N GLY A 601 7.47 7.86 1.38
CA GLY A 601 8.57 8.26 2.29
C GLY A 601 8.24 9.37 3.30
N ILE A 602 7.08 10.04 3.21
CA ILE A 602 6.67 11.03 4.22
C ILE A 602 5.96 10.33 5.39
N ASN A 603 6.73 10.01 6.43
CA ASN A 603 6.35 9.18 7.59
C ASN A 603 5.43 9.87 8.62
N ALA A 604 5.12 11.16 8.48
CA ALA A 604 4.24 11.85 9.43
C ALA A 604 2.78 11.71 8.96
N PRO A 605 1.85 11.18 9.78
CA PRO A 605 0.44 11.31 9.48
C PRO A 605 0.09 12.81 9.39
N ASN A 606 -0.56 13.25 8.30
CA ASN A 606 -1.48 14.38 8.35
C ASN A 606 -2.63 13.93 9.26
N TRP A 607 -2.37 13.98 10.56
CA TRP A 607 -3.42 14.08 11.55
C TRP A 607 -4.29 15.24 11.10
N PRO A 608 -5.63 15.09 11.12
CA PRO A 608 -6.47 16.24 10.85
C PRO A 608 -5.96 17.36 11.75
N ASN A 609 -5.85 18.57 11.20
CA ASN A 609 -5.42 19.76 11.92
C ASN A 609 -6.48 20.17 12.97
N THR A 610 -7.05 19.20 13.70
CA THR A 610 -7.81 19.34 14.95
C THR A 610 -6.97 20.01 16.04
N GLY A 611 -5.64 20.04 15.86
CA GLY A 611 -4.69 20.81 16.65
C GLY A 611 -4.74 22.32 16.45
N ARG A 612 -5.35 22.86 15.37
CA ARG A 612 -5.97 24.20 15.44
C ARG A 612 -7.31 24.08 16.16
N ARG A 613 -7.14 23.66 17.41
CA ARG A 613 -8.01 23.49 18.56
C ARG A 613 -9.51 23.44 18.27
N ALA A 614 -10.14 22.33 18.63
CA ALA A 614 -11.51 22.28 19.15
C ALA A 614 -11.68 23.10 20.46
N GLY A 615 -11.21 24.36 20.45
CA GLY A 615 -11.02 25.22 21.61
C GLY A 615 -9.97 26.34 21.46
N SER A 616 -9.58 26.80 20.26
CA SER A 616 -8.65 27.95 20.14
C SER A 616 -9.44 29.22 20.23
N THR A 617 -9.54 29.72 21.46
CA THR A 617 -9.51 31.15 21.79
C THR A 617 -9.96 32.03 20.62
N ASN A 618 -11.26 31.98 20.31
CA ASN A 618 -11.95 32.95 19.46
C ASN A 618 -11.98 34.29 20.19
N ARG A 619 -10.81 34.91 20.40
CA ARG A 619 -10.72 36.33 20.72
C ARG A 619 -10.74 37.08 19.40
N ALA A 620 -11.62 38.08 19.29
CA ALA A 620 -11.52 39.07 18.23
C ALA A 620 -10.09 39.64 18.21
N GLY A 621 -9.45 39.70 17.03
CA GLY A 621 -8.10 40.25 16.86
C GLY A 621 -6.90 39.29 16.88
N ALA A 622 -7.09 37.96 16.97
CA ALA A 622 -5.98 37.02 16.81
C ALA A 622 -5.67 36.77 15.32
N ASP A 623 -4.46 37.13 14.90
CA ASP A 623 -3.97 37.03 13.52
C ASP A 623 -3.80 35.56 13.09
N PHE A 624 -4.74 35.05 12.28
CA PHE A 624 -4.64 33.70 11.74
C PHE A 624 -3.91 33.75 10.40
N ARG A 625 -2.64 33.34 10.38
CA ARG A 625 -1.96 32.95 9.14
C ARG A 625 -2.44 31.55 8.73
N GLY A 626 -3.55 31.52 8.00
CA GLY A 626 -4.05 30.39 7.22
C GLY A 626 -3.76 30.62 5.74
N THR A 627 -3.77 29.56 4.94
CA THR A 627 -3.41 29.52 3.51
C THR A 627 -4.34 30.31 2.57
N VAL A 628 -5.24 31.15 3.09
CA VAL A 628 -6.18 31.94 2.27
C VAL A 628 -5.94 33.41 2.57
N ASN A 629 -5.64 34.17 1.52
CA ASN A 629 -5.36 35.60 1.57
C ASN A 629 -6.62 36.37 2.03
N ASN A 630 -6.52 37.27 3.00
CA ASN A 630 -7.67 38.02 3.56
C ASN A 630 -8.37 38.90 2.50
N ASN A 631 -7.71 39.23 1.38
CA ASN A 631 -8.28 40.05 0.30
C ASN A 631 -9.16 39.26 -0.69
N ASP A 632 -9.29 37.95 -0.53
CA ASP A 632 -9.68 37.01 -1.58
C ASP A 632 -11.19 36.68 -1.59
N HIS A 633 -11.99 37.20 -0.66
CA HIS A 633 -13.45 36.98 -0.60
C HIS A 633 -14.29 38.19 -1.05
N SER A 634 -13.63 39.19 -1.64
CA SER A 634 -14.28 40.36 -2.25
C SER A 634 -14.77 40.10 -3.68
N THR A 635 -14.41 38.96 -4.29
CA THR A 635 -14.74 38.59 -5.66
C THR A 635 -15.87 37.55 -5.71
N ASN A 636 -16.66 37.57 -6.80
CA ASN A 636 -17.69 36.55 -7.08
C ASN A 636 -17.11 35.31 -7.78
N THR A 637 -15.82 35.02 -7.60
CA THR A 637 -15.14 33.91 -8.27
C THR A 637 -15.04 32.68 -7.36
N PRO A 638 -15.16 31.46 -7.91
CA PRO A 638 -14.85 30.25 -7.15
C PRO A 638 -13.36 30.21 -6.78
N LYS A 639 -13.04 29.59 -5.65
CA LYS A 639 -11.64 29.43 -5.23
C LYS A 639 -11.12 28.05 -5.56
N HIS A 640 -9.85 27.95 -5.93
CA HIS A 640 -9.16 26.67 -6.05
C HIS A 640 -8.07 26.53 -4.99
N ILE A 641 -8.10 25.42 -4.24
CA ILE A 641 -7.07 25.08 -3.27
C ILE A 641 -6.22 23.96 -3.90
N PRO A 642 -4.98 24.25 -4.31
CA PRO A 642 -4.18 23.31 -5.07
C PRO A 642 -3.61 22.19 -4.20
N ALA A 643 -3.14 21.12 -4.85
CA ALA A 643 -2.45 20.03 -4.15
C ALA A 643 -1.21 20.56 -3.41
N GLY A 644 -0.99 20.04 -2.20
CA GLY A 644 0.15 20.47 -1.37
C GLY A 644 -0.15 21.64 -0.42
N ALA A 645 -1.32 22.29 -0.51
CA ALA A 645 -1.75 23.36 0.41
C ALA A 645 -2.07 22.89 1.86
N GLY A 646 -1.60 21.71 2.28
CA GLY A 646 -1.75 21.20 3.66
C GLY A 646 -3.12 20.59 4.00
N VAL A 647 -4.06 20.51 3.05
CA VAL A 647 -5.41 19.96 3.28
C VAL A 647 -5.46 18.47 2.95
N GLY A 648 -5.15 17.61 3.94
CA GLY A 648 -5.26 16.15 3.81
C GLY A 648 -6.70 15.62 3.83
N PRO A 649 -6.95 14.35 3.46
CA PRO A 649 -8.26 13.72 3.59
C PRO A 649 -8.75 13.77 5.04
N ALA A 650 -10.00 14.20 5.25
CA ALA A 650 -10.61 14.19 6.57
C ALA A 650 -10.91 12.75 7.01
N ARG A 651 -10.22 12.29 8.05
CA ARG A 651 -10.22 10.89 8.48
C ARG A 651 -11.40 10.52 9.38
N LEU A 652 -11.83 11.45 10.22
CA LEU A 652 -12.93 11.24 11.15
C LEU A 652 -14.28 11.46 10.44
N PRO A 653 -15.29 10.63 10.70
CA PRO A 653 -16.68 10.91 10.34
C PRO A 653 -17.12 12.31 10.79
N HIS A 654 -17.58 13.12 9.85
CA HIS A 654 -18.03 14.49 10.12
C HIS A 654 -19.15 14.91 9.16
N VAL A 655 -19.75 16.06 9.48
CA VAL A 655 -20.56 16.87 8.56
C VAL A 655 -19.94 18.26 8.45
N ASP A 656 -19.89 18.76 7.23
CA ASP A 656 -19.26 20.03 6.88
C ASP A 656 -20.20 21.24 7.08
N PHE A 657 -21.51 20.99 7.17
CA PHE A 657 -22.52 22.02 7.39
C PHE A 657 -23.58 21.54 8.38
N THR A 658 -23.72 22.25 9.50
CA THR A 658 -24.96 22.24 10.28
C THR A 658 -25.96 23.21 9.68
N PRO A 659 -27.26 23.14 10.02
CA PRO A 659 -28.25 24.12 9.57
C PRO A 659 -27.83 25.57 9.84
N LEU A 660 -27.27 25.85 11.02
CA LEU A 660 -26.75 27.17 11.37
C LEU A 660 -25.66 27.62 10.40
N SER A 661 -24.67 26.77 10.17
CA SER A 661 -23.55 27.08 9.30
C SER A 661 -23.97 27.28 7.83
N ALA A 662 -24.96 26.51 7.34
CA ALA A 662 -25.48 26.66 5.99
C ALA A 662 -26.15 28.03 5.81
N ARG A 663 -26.94 28.46 6.80
CA ARG A 663 -27.56 29.79 6.84
C ARG A 663 -26.54 30.93 6.89
N GLN A 664 -25.46 30.75 7.63
CA GLN A 664 -24.37 31.73 7.71
C GLN A 664 -23.60 31.80 6.39
N CYS A 665 -23.31 30.66 5.76
CA CYS A 665 -22.59 30.60 4.49
C CYS A 665 -23.30 31.35 3.35
N ILE A 666 -24.61 31.18 3.20
CA ILE A 666 -25.37 31.91 2.16
C ILE A 666 -25.47 33.42 2.43
N ARG A 667 -25.24 33.88 3.67
CA ARG A 667 -25.33 35.30 4.06
C ARG A 667 -23.99 36.03 4.06
N SER A 668 -22.89 35.32 4.30
CA SER A 668 -21.60 35.95 4.59
C SER A 668 -20.49 35.60 3.61
N TRP A 669 -20.60 34.54 2.81
CA TRP A 669 -19.45 34.03 2.07
C TRP A 669 -19.11 34.82 0.80
N ARG A 670 -20.11 35.08 -0.06
CA ARG A 670 -19.99 35.80 -1.34
C ARG A 670 -21.27 36.57 -1.66
N ARG A 671 -21.11 37.71 -2.33
CA ARG A 671 -22.21 38.63 -2.64
C ARG A 671 -23.21 38.07 -3.65
N ASP A 672 -22.74 37.36 -4.68
CA ASP A 672 -23.63 36.74 -5.66
C ASP A 672 -24.49 35.61 -5.08
N ILE A 673 -23.93 34.81 -4.17
CA ILE A 673 -24.67 33.78 -3.43
C ILE A 673 -25.71 34.40 -2.51
N GLU A 674 -25.33 35.46 -1.78
CA GLU A 674 -26.24 36.17 -0.87
C GLU A 674 -27.39 36.82 -1.62
N HIS A 675 -27.09 37.49 -2.74
CA HIS A 675 -28.09 38.09 -3.60
C HIS A 675 -29.08 37.04 -4.11
N GLN A 676 -28.59 35.92 -4.63
CA GLN A 676 -29.45 34.84 -5.09
C GLN A 676 -30.28 34.24 -3.94
N ALA A 677 -29.71 34.11 -2.74
CA ALA A 677 -30.44 33.61 -1.58
C ALA A 677 -31.57 34.56 -1.13
N ARG A 678 -31.43 35.87 -1.37
CA ARG A 678 -32.54 36.83 -1.21
C ARG A 678 -33.57 36.72 -2.33
N GLU A 679 -33.12 36.71 -3.58
CA GLU A 679 -34.01 36.66 -4.76
C GLU A 679 -34.84 35.37 -4.81
N SER A 680 -34.25 34.24 -4.42
CA SER A 680 -34.97 32.96 -4.30
C SER A 680 -35.95 32.94 -3.11
N GLY A 681 -35.93 33.95 -2.23
CA GLY A 681 -36.79 34.02 -1.05
C GLY A 681 -36.29 33.21 0.15
N VAL A 682 -35.16 32.52 0.05
CA VAL A 682 -34.59 31.69 1.12
C VAL A 682 -34.31 32.51 2.37
N ILE A 683 -33.56 33.61 2.25
CA ILE A 683 -33.24 34.47 3.39
C ILE A 683 -34.51 35.11 3.94
N GLY A 684 -35.43 35.54 3.07
CA GLY A 684 -36.70 36.15 3.48
C GLY A 684 -37.58 35.20 4.29
N ALA A 685 -37.64 33.92 3.92
CA ALA A 685 -38.37 32.90 4.67
C ALA A 685 -37.76 32.66 6.06
N GLU A 686 -36.43 32.51 6.16
CA GLU A 686 -35.75 32.30 7.44
C GLU A 686 -35.84 33.51 8.37
N ASP A 687 -35.66 34.71 7.84
CA ASP A 687 -35.74 35.96 8.59
C ASP A 687 -37.19 36.22 9.04
N GLY A 688 -38.18 35.93 8.18
CA GLY A 688 -39.60 36.06 8.49
C GLY A 688 -40.06 35.14 9.62
N ILE A 689 -39.55 33.90 9.68
CA ILE A 689 -39.80 32.97 10.80
C ILE A 689 -39.31 33.55 12.14
N CYS A 690 -38.24 34.32 12.10
CA CYS A 690 -37.59 34.89 13.29
C CYS A 690 -37.98 36.35 13.58
N ALA A 691 -38.85 36.98 12.77
CA ALA A 691 -39.09 38.42 12.81
C ALA A 691 -39.57 38.92 14.19
N ASP A 692 -40.42 38.15 14.86
CA ASP A 692 -41.01 38.49 16.17
C ASP A 692 -40.31 37.79 17.34
N LEU A 693 -39.15 37.17 17.11
CA LEU A 693 -38.40 36.42 18.12
C LEU A 693 -37.23 37.25 18.68
N PRO A 694 -36.78 36.99 19.93
CA PRO A 694 -35.70 37.75 20.57
C PRO A 694 -34.30 37.46 19.99
N PHE A 695 -34.21 36.65 18.94
CA PHE A 695 -32.96 36.21 18.31
C PHE A 695 -33.09 36.22 16.78
N LYS A 696 -31.97 36.39 16.09
CA LYS A 696 -31.93 36.46 14.61
C LYS A 696 -31.87 35.06 13.98
N ALA A 697 -32.25 34.94 12.71
CA ALA A 697 -32.14 33.69 11.94
C ALA A 697 -30.70 33.13 11.87
N THR A 698 -29.69 33.98 12.05
CA THR A 698 -28.25 33.63 12.07
C THR A 698 -27.75 33.12 13.42
N SER A 699 -28.63 32.97 14.41
CA SER A 699 -28.32 32.48 15.75
C SER A 699 -28.59 30.98 15.90
N ALA A 700 -27.99 30.35 16.91
CA ALA A 700 -28.20 28.93 17.20
C ALA A 700 -29.61 28.67 17.76
N GLU A 701 -30.15 29.63 18.50
CA GLU A 701 -31.50 29.66 19.07
C GLU A 701 -32.58 29.53 17.98
N ALA A 702 -32.31 30.05 16.78
CA ALA A 702 -33.21 29.93 15.65
C ALA A 702 -33.30 28.53 15.03
N ASN A 703 -32.35 27.61 15.31
CA ASN A 703 -32.31 26.29 14.67
C ASN A 703 -33.60 25.50 14.86
N SER A 704 -34.10 25.39 16.09
CA SER A 704 -35.30 24.59 16.39
C SER A 704 -36.55 25.19 15.75
N VAL A 705 -36.69 26.52 15.81
CA VAL A 705 -37.87 27.21 15.27
C VAL A 705 -37.90 27.19 13.74
N ILE A 706 -36.75 27.39 13.10
CA ILE A 706 -36.63 27.28 11.63
C ILE A 706 -36.88 25.83 11.22
N ALA A 707 -36.30 24.84 11.89
CA ALA A 707 -36.55 23.44 11.58
C ALA A 707 -38.05 23.09 11.65
N GLU A 708 -38.77 23.60 12.65
CA GLU A 708 -40.21 23.37 12.80
C GLU A 708 -41.07 24.11 11.75
N ARG A 709 -40.72 25.35 11.40
CA ARG A 709 -41.60 26.24 10.64
C ARG A 709 -41.29 26.35 9.16
N TYR A 710 -40.06 26.05 8.73
CA TYR A 710 -39.61 26.32 7.34
C TYR A 710 -40.40 25.57 6.27
N ASN A 711 -40.73 24.31 6.54
CA ASN A 711 -41.46 23.43 5.61
C ASN A 711 -42.88 23.08 6.09
N ARG A 712 -43.41 23.79 7.11
CA ARG A 712 -44.67 23.44 7.79
C ARG A 712 -45.88 23.56 6.86
N ASP A 713 -45.96 24.65 6.11
CA ASP A 713 -47.11 25.00 5.27
C ASP A 713 -46.85 24.66 3.78
N GLY A 714 -45.96 23.69 3.53
CA GLY A 714 -45.45 23.31 2.21
C GLY A 714 -43.92 23.47 2.12
N MET A 715 -43.32 23.01 1.02
CA MET A 715 -41.87 23.14 0.81
C MET A 715 -41.49 24.62 0.68
N GLY A 716 -40.67 25.11 1.60
CA GLY A 716 -40.12 26.46 1.55
C GLY A 716 -39.18 26.65 0.35
N PRO A 717 -38.74 27.90 0.06
CA PRO A 717 -37.73 28.15 -0.95
C PRO A 717 -36.51 27.25 -0.78
N ARG A 718 -36.17 26.45 -1.78
CA ARG A 718 -35.15 25.41 -1.60
C ARG A 718 -33.76 25.92 -1.95
N TYR A 719 -32.82 25.71 -1.05
CA TYR A 719 -31.39 25.69 -1.32
C TYR A 719 -30.69 24.48 -0.68
N ALA A 720 -29.57 24.09 -1.27
CA ALA A 720 -28.76 22.97 -0.80
C ALA A 720 -27.29 23.23 -1.05
N ALA A 721 -26.44 22.62 -0.22
CA ALA A 721 -25.00 22.55 -0.44
C ALA A 721 -24.63 21.14 -0.88
N TYR A 722 -23.73 21.01 -1.86
CA TYR A 722 -23.22 19.74 -2.36
C TYR A 722 -21.70 19.74 -2.39
N SER A 723 -21.12 18.55 -2.25
CA SER A 723 -19.73 18.27 -2.57
C SER A 723 -19.69 17.21 -3.68
N VAL A 724 -19.03 17.55 -4.78
CA VAL A 724 -18.90 16.71 -5.96
C VAL A 724 -17.47 16.17 -6.03
N TRP A 725 -17.34 14.88 -5.83
CA TRP A 725 -16.06 14.17 -5.75
C TRP A 725 -15.83 13.33 -6.99
N ARG A 726 -14.70 13.59 -7.67
CA ARG A 726 -14.23 12.78 -8.79
C ARG A 726 -12.84 12.23 -8.52
N PRO A 727 -12.61 10.92 -8.68
CA PRO A 727 -11.26 10.37 -8.69
C PRO A 727 -10.46 10.83 -9.92
N LEU A 728 -9.18 11.15 -9.73
CA LEU A 728 -8.26 11.43 -10.85
C LEU A 728 -7.82 10.15 -11.56
N ARG A 729 -7.90 9.03 -10.85
CA ARG A 729 -7.63 7.66 -11.32
C ARG A 729 -8.50 6.68 -10.54
N THR A 730 -8.56 5.43 -10.98
CA THR A 730 -9.30 4.39 -10.24
C THR A 730 -8.87 4.34 -8.78
N VAL A 731 -9.84 4.38 -7.88
CA VAL A 731 -9.60 4.38 -6.43
C VAL A 731 -9.27 2.97 -5.98
N GLU A 732 -7.99 2.73 -5.72
CA GLU A 732 -7.51 1.45 -5.17
C GLU A 732 -7.54 1.44 -3.63
N ARG A 733 -7.39 2.61 -2.99
CA ARG A 733 -7.24 2.75 -1.53
C ARG A 733 -7.77 4.11 -1.03
N ASP A 734 -8.13 4.18 0.25
CA ASP A 734 -8.69 5.37 0.92
C ASP A 734 -9.98 5.90 0.23
N PRO A 735 -11.04 5.07 0.05
CA PRO A 735 -12.27 5.51 -0.61
C PRO A 735 -13.00 6.60 0.17
N LEU A 736 -13.85 7.38 -0.52
CA LEU A 736 -14.76 8.30 0.18
C LEU A 736 -15.97 7.50 0.62
N CYS A 737 -16.34 7.73 1.86
CA CYS A 737 -17.05 6.77 2.66
C CYS A 737 -18.18 7.56 3.33
N VAL A 738 -19.43 7.18 3.08
CA VAL A 738 -20.63 7.98 3.38
C VAL A 738 -21.70 7.13 4.06
N ALA A 739 -22.40 7.68 5.06
CA ALA A 739 -23.51 7.00 5.73
C ALA A 739 -24.71 7.94 5.85
N PRO A 740 -25.91 7.54 5.40
CA PRO A 740 -27.13 8.34 5.57
C PRO A 740 -27.34 8.69 7.04
N ARG A 741 -27.70 9.93 7.32
CA ARG A 741 -28.08 10.33 8.68
C ARG A 741 -29.42 9.66 9.05
N ARG A 742 -29.48 9.12 10.26
CA ARG A 742 -30.65 8.41 10.82
C ARG A 742 -30.86 8.88 12.26
N GLU A 743 -32.08 8.75 12.76
CA GLU A 743 -32.43 9.07 14.16
C GLU A 743 -31.82 8.07 15.15
N ASP A 744 -31.74 6.80 14.75
CA ASP A 744 -31.17 5.72 15.55
C ASP A 744 -29.66 5.61 15.26
N THR A 745 -28.85 6.25 16.10
CA THR A 745 -27.39 6.22 16.06
C THR A 745 -26.77 5.40 17.19
N GLY A 746 -27.58 4.64 17.95
CA GLY A 746 -27.14 3.88 19.11
C GLY A 746 -26.39 4.76 20.12
N GLU A 747 -25.15 4.38 20.42
CA GLU A 747 -24.24 5.05 21.36
C GLU A 747 -23.48 6.23 20.72
N LEU A 748 -23.66 6.49 19.43
CA LEU A 748 -22.98 7.56 18.73
C LEU A 748 -23.62 8.91 19.03
N VAL A 749 -22.79 9.92 19.29
CA VAL A 749 -23.23 11.28 19.63
C VAL A 749 -22.58 12.35 18.77
N TYR A 750 -23.28 13.49 18.71
CA TYR A 750 -22.99 14.64 17.88
C TYR A 750 -22.09 15.64 18.60
N TYR A 751 -20.95 15.99 18.01
CA TYR A 751 -20.02 16.96 18.60
C TYR A 751 -19.79 18.17 17.69
N PRO A 752 -20.58 19.25 17.88
CA PRO A 752 -20.41 20.47 17.13
C PRO A 752 -19.18 21.27 17.60
N TYR A 753 -18.50 21.93 16.67
CA TYR A 753 -17.45 22.90 16.93
C TYR A 753 -17.36 23.95 15.80
N ASP A 754 -16.88 25.14 16.13
CA ASP A 754 -16.82 26.25 15.18
C ASP A 754 -15.48 26.35 14.46
N LEU A 755 -15.55 26.66 13.16
CA LEU A 755 -14.41 27.07 12.33
C LEU A 755 -14.59 28.52 11.91
N ARG A 756 -13.62 29.40 12.17
CA ARG A 756 -13.63 30.76 11.60
C ARG A 756 -13.32 30.69 10.11
N VAL A 757 -14.22 31.24 9.29
CA VAL A 757 -14.12 31.29 7.82
C VAL A 757 -14.13 32.74 7.38
N PRO A 758 -13.21 33.16 6.49
CA PRO A 758 -13.27 34.52 5.95
C PRO A 758 -14.52 34.72 5.09
N GLY A 759 -15.22 35.82 5.32
CA GLY A 759 -16.41 36.22 4.58
C GLY A 759 -16.20 37.50 3.80
N HIS A 760 -17.19 37.87 3.00
CA HIS A 760 -17.15 39.11 2.22
C HIS A 760 -17.19 40.32 3.17
N PRO A 761 -16.29 41.31 3.05
CA PRO A 761 -16.21 42.45 3.96
C PRO A 761 -17.53 43.22 4.12
N GLU A 762 -18.25 43.45 3.01
CA GLU A 762 -19.56 44.15 3.02
C GLU A 762 -20.70 43.31 3.64
N LEU A 763 -20.51 42.00 3.81
CA LEU A 763 -21.51 41.07 4.40
C LEU A 763 -21.20 40.75 5.87
N GLY A 764 -20.39 41.58 6.53
CA GLY A 764 -19.99 41.41 7.93
C GLY A 764 -18.62 40.74 8.12
N GLY A 765 -17.90 40.41 7.04
CA GLY A 765 -16.55 39.84 7.10
C GLY A 765 -16.53 38.40 7.60
N ASP A 766 -15.49 38.04 8.34
CA ASP A 766 -15.30 36.69 8.89
C ASP A 766 -16.49 36.23 9.73
N PHE A 767 -16.88 34.96 9.55
CA PHE A 767 -17.96 34.34 10.31
C PHE A 767 -17.52 32.98 10.88
N LEU A 768 -18.27 32.47 11.85
CA LEU A 768 -18.06 31.13 12.39
C LEU A 768 -18.92 30.15 11.61
N ARG A 769 -18.32 29.08 11.10
CA ARG A 769 -18.98 27.97 10.44
C ARG A 769 -18.96 26.77 11.38
N GLU A 770 -20.11 26.44 11.94
CA GLU A 770 -20.28 25.24 12.77
C GLU A 770 -20.15 23.98 11.91
N VAL A 771 -19.35 23.02 12.38
CA VAL A 771 -19.16 21.69 11.80
C VAL A 771 -19.34 20.66 12.92
N ALA A 772 -19.51 19.38 12.60
CA ALA A 772 -19.63 18.39 13.67
C ALA A 772 -18.94 17.06 13.37
N LEU A 773 -18.41 16.45 14.43
CA LEU A 773 -17.87 15.09 14.43
C LEU A 773 -18.90 14.10 14.98
N LEU A 774 -18.82 12.86 14.50
CA LEU A 774 -19.50 11.71 15.09
C LEU A 774 -18.55 10.99 16.05
N GLY A 775 -18.95 10.83 17.31
CA GLY A 775 -18.15 10.21 18.39
C GLY A 775 -18.98 9.37 19.35
N VAL A 776 -18.45 9.02 20.52
CA VAL A 776 -19.17 8.32 21.63
C VAL A 776 -19.02 9.08 22.96
N GLN A 777 -20.08 9.11 23.77
CA GLN A 777 -20.12 9.70 25.13
C GLN A 777 -19.42 8.77 26.14
N GLY A 778 -18.79 9.28 27.20
CA GLY A 778 -18.07 8.39 28.13
C GLY A 778 -17.91 8.85 29.57
N GLU A 779 -18.38 8.01 30.49
CA GLU A 779 -17.70 7.70 31.77
C GLU A 779 -17.55 6.18 31.98
N ASP A 780 -18.50 5.33 31.57
CA ASP A 780 -18.49 3.88 31.93
C ASP A 780 -18.15 2.86 30.82
N ALA A 781 -17.76 3.29 29.61
CA ALA A 781 -17.33 2.33 28.58
C ALA A 781 -15.89 1.83 28.85
N GLU A 782 -15.78 0.60 29.34
CA GLU A 782 -14.52 -0.15 29.43
C GLU A 782 -13.90 -0.30 28.03
N ALA A 783 -12.57 -0.33 27.95
CA ALA A 783 -11.82 -0.17 26.71
C ALA A 783 -11.95 -1.33 25.68
N GLU A 784 -12.83 -2.30 25.93
CA GLU A 784 -13.00 -3.54 25.14
C GLU A 784 -14.43 -3.90 24.68
N THR A 785 -15.49 -3.15 25.04
CA THR A 785 -16.87 -3.36 24.52
C THR A 785 -17.18 -2.74 23.15
N GLU A 786 -17.90 -3.47 22.30
CA GLU A 786 -18.37 -2.98 20.99
C GLU A 786 -19.37 -1.83 21.12
N VAL A 787 -19.26 -0.83 20.24
CA VAL A 787 -20.16 0.34 20.19
C VAL A 787 -21.35 0.03 19.30
N ASP A 788 -22.56 0.13 19.86
CA ASP A 788 -23.80 0.05 19.07
C ASP A 788 -23.95 1.33 18.21
N ALA A 789 -23.91 1.16 16.89
CA ALA A 789 -24.11 2.25 15.92
C ALA A 789 -25.57 2.36 15.44
N GLY A 790 -26.49 1.64 16.08
CA GLY A 790 -27.91 1.59 15.72
C GLY A 790 -28.09 1.12 14.27
N LYS A 791 -28.87 1.89 13.50
CA LYS A 791 -29.19 1.58 12.09
C LYS A 791 -28.21 2.18 11.08
N LEU A 792 -27.11 2.79 11.53
CA LEU A 792 -26.17 3.47 10.64
C LEU A 792 -25.46 2.45 9.73
N LYS A 793 -25.51 2.67 8.41
CA LYS A 793 -24.82 1.85 7.40
C LYS A 793 -23.90 2.71 6.54
N TRP A 794 -22.67 2.25 6.38
CA TRP A 794 -21.65 2.95 5.60
C TRP A 794 -21.55 2.41 4.17
N HIS A 795 -21.35 3.31 3.23
CA HIS A 795 -21.29 3.05 1.80
C HIS A 795 -20.03 3.65 1.19
N TYR A 796 -19.47 2.99 0.17
CA TYR A 796 -18.46 3.54 -0.72
C TYR A 796 -18.59 2.93 -2.12
N VAL A 797 -17.91 3.53 -3.08
CA VAL A 797 -17.82 2.98 -4.44
C VAL A 797 -16.53 2.18 -4.57
N SER A 798 -16.65 0.86 -4.61
CA SER A 798 -15.49 -0.03 -4.79
C SER A 798 -14.90 0.14 -6.18
N LYS A 799 -13.58 0.34 -6.23
CA LYS A 799 -12.80 0.65 -7.44
C LYS A 799 -13.43 1.79 -8.24
N GLN A 800 -13.86 2.84 -7.54
CA GLN A 800 -14.46 4.02 -8.16
C GLN A 800 -13.57 4.52 -9.29
N THR A 801 -14.09 4.48 -10.51
CA THR A 801 -13.36 4.93 -11.69
C THR A 801 -13.45 6.45 -11.80
N ARG A 802 -12.60 7.05 -12.67
CA ARG A 802 -12.64 8.49 -12.94
C ARG A 802 -13.98 8.98 -13.51
N GLU A 803 -14.77 8.09 -14.10
CA GLU A 803 -16.08 8.40 -14.69
C GLU A 803 -17.20 8.37 -13.64
N GLU A 804 -16.99 7.70 -12.51
CA GLU A 804 -17.94 7.60 -11.41
C GLU A 804 -17.75 8.78 -10.45
N VAL A 805 -18.63 9.77 -10.57
CA VAL A 805 -18.63 10.99 -9.75
C VAL A 805 -19.55 10.80 -8.56
N LEU A 806 -19.03 10.94 -7.35
CA LEU A 806 -19.83 10.87 -6.12
C LEU A 806 -20.31 12.27 -5.75
N VAL A 807 -21.63 12.46 -5.66
CA VAL A 807 -22.25 13.70 -5.18
C VAL A 807 -22.77 13.45 -3.78
N VAL A 808 -22.33 14.26 -2.83
CA VAL A 808 -22.70 14.21 -1.42
C VAL A 808 -23.40 15.51 -1.06
N LYS A 809 -24.62 15.42 -0.51
CA LYS A 809 -25.35 16.55 0.05
C LYS A 809 -24.65 16.99 1.34
N PHE A 810 -24.24 18.23 1.42
CA PHE A 810 -23.69 18.80 2.65
C PHE A 810 -24.74 19.51 3.48
N PHE A 811 -25.81 19.99 2.85
CA PHE A 811 -27.00 20.55 3.49
C PHE A 811 -28.15 20.58 2.48
N ASP A 812 -29.39 20.49 2.92
CA ASP A 812 -30.58 20.76 2.10
C ASP A 812 -31.73 21.29 2.96
N SER A 813 -32.19 22.48 2.64
CA SER A 813 -33.30 23.15 3.35
C SER A 813 -34.61 22.35 3.28
N ALA A 814 -34.80 21.52 2.26
CA ALA A 814 -35.97 20.66 2.15
C ALA A 814 -35.96 19.49 3.16
N ALA A 815 -34.81 19.22 3.81
CA ALA A 815 -34.70 18.23 4.90
C ALA A 815 -35.04 18.81 6.28
N LEU A 816 -35.15 20.15 6.41
CA LEU A 816 -35.45 20.80 7.68
C LEU A 816 -36.83 20.35 8.20
N GLY A 817 -36.88 20.00 9.49
CA GLY A 817 -38.11 19.56 10.16
C GLY A 817 -38.51 18.11 9.90
N GLY A 818 -37.62 17.28 9.35
CA GLY A 818 -37.94 15.89 9.00
C GLY A 818 -38.70 15.76 7.68
N GLY A 819 -38.41 16.66 6.71
CA GLY A 819 -39.01 16.62 5.37
C GLY A 819 -38.66 15.35 4.58
N GLU A 820 -39.26 15.19 3.38
CA GLU A 820 -39.05 14.01 2.52
C GLU A 820 -37.62 13.86 1.97
N GLU A 821 -36.80 14.90 2.11
CA GLU A 821 -35.41 14.93 1.65
C GLU A 821 -34.47 14.50 2.77
N ALA A 822 -33.52 13.62 2.44
CA ALA A 822 -32.50 13.17 3.37
C ALA A 822 -31.60 14.33 3.79
N GLU A 823 -31.23 14.33 5.07
CA GLU A 823 -30.22 15.20 5.62
C GLU A 823 -28.81 14.89 5.07
N ALA A 824 -27.85 15.74 5.42
CA ALA A 824 -26.45 15.53 5.08
C ALA A 824 -25.94 14.21 5.69
N PRO A 825 -25.41 13.27 4.88
CA PRO A 825 -24.83 12.04 5.39
C PRO A 825 -23.51 12.32 6.11
N TRP A 826 -23.22 11.47 7.08
CA TRP A 826 -21.88 11.37 7.65
C TRP A 826 -20.89 10.99 6.57
N HIS A 827 -19.74 11.64 6.53
CA HIS A 827 -18.71 11.29 5.57
C HIS A 827 -17.31 11.38 6.16
N GLY A 828 -16.40 10.61 5.57
CA GLY A 828 -15.01 10.55 5.98
C GLY A 828 -14.19 9.72 5.00
N SER A 829 -12.88 9.79 5.14
CA SER A 829 -11.92 9.03 4.34
C SER A 829 -11.15 8.10 5.28
N PRO A 830 -11.70 6.92 5.64
CA PRO A 830 -11.03 6.01 6.58
C PRO A 830 -9.62 5.68 6.10
N ASP A 831 -8.66 5.74 7.02
CA ASP A 831 -7.29 5.32 6.74
C ASP A 831 -7.25 3.79 6.78
N ILE A 832 -7.10 3.18 5.61
CA ILE A 832 -7.00 1.72 5.51
C ILE A 832 -5.55 1.22 5.76
N GLY A 833 -4.66 2.13 6.17
CA GLY A 833 -3.23 1.91 6.40
C GLY A 833 -2.43 1.90 5.10
N ASP A 834 -1.10 1.92 5.25
CA ASP A 834 -0.20 1.66 4.12
C ASP A 834 -0.24 0.17 3.76
N VAL A 835 -1.17 -0.17 2.86
CA VAL A 835 -1.14 -1.43 2.14
C VAL A 835 -0.08 -1.30 1.05
N CYS A 836 0.94 -2.15 1.09
CA CYS A 836 2.02 -2.12 0.11
C CYS A 836 1.44 -2.40 -1.29
N GLY A 837 1.71 -1.51 -2.26
CA GLY A 837 1.31 -1.69 -3.66
C GLY A 837 0.11 -0.87 -4.12
N GLU A 838 -0.73 -0.36 -3.20
CA GLU A 838 -1.90 0.46 -3.53
C GLU A 838 -1.63 1.94 -3.22
N GLU A 839 -1.81 2.80 -4.22
CA GLU A 839 -1.70 4.24 -4.04
C GLU A 839 -2.97 4.81 -3.43
N GLY A 840 -2.83 5.71 -2.45
CA GLY A 840 -3.98 6.42 -1.87
C GLY A 840 -4.79 7.17 -2.93
N ARG A 841 -6.09 7.32 -2.69
CA ARG A 841 -7.02 8.06 -3.57
C ARG A 841 -6.46 9.42 -3.95
N GLU A 842 -6.52 9.72 -5.23
CA GLU A 842 -6.37 11.06 -5.79
C GLU A 842 -7.68 11.52 -6.38
N SER A 843 -8.01 12.79 -6.17
CA SER A 843 -9.35 13.28 -6.47
C SER A 843 -9.40 14.79 -6.59
N VAL A 844 -10.39 15.26 -7.36
CA VAL A 844 -10.86 16.64 -7.33
C VAL A 844 -12.22 16.69 -6.63
N GLU A 845 -12.37 17.61 -5.69
CA GLU A 845 -13.60 17.93 -4.95
C GLU A 845 -14.08 19.32 -5.36
N VAL A 846 -15.37 19.49 -5.68
CA VAL A 846 -15.98 20.78 -6.00
C VAL A 846 -17.17 21.02 -5.07
N ARG A 847 -17.14 22.11 -4.29
CA ARG A 847 -18.21 22.48 -3.35
C ARG A 847 -19.15 23.50 -3.96
N VAL A 848 -20.44 23.24 -3.83
CA VAL A 848 -21.49 23.93 -4.59
C VAL A 848 -22.63 24.34 -3.67
N ILE A 849 -23.20 25.52 -3.91
CA ILE A 849 -24.50 25.96 -3.37
C ILE A 849 -25.48 26.04 -4.54
N ALA A 850 -26.66 25.45 -4.39
CA ALA A 850 -27.69 25.35 -5.41
C ALA A 850 -29.02 25.93 -4.91
N PHE A 851 -29.74 26.63 -5.78
CA PHE A 851 -31.07 27.20 -5.54
C PHE A 851 -32.05 26.76 -6.64
N TRP A 852 -33.32 26.57 -6.28
CA TRP A 852 -34.39 26.07 -7.17
C TRP A 852 -35.41 27.14 -7.54
#